data_AF-A0A971ZWQ3-F1
#
_entry.id   AF-A0A971ZWQ3-F1
#
_cell.length_a   1.000
_cell.length_b   1.000
_cell.length_c   1.000
_cell.angle_alpha   90.00
_cell.angle_beta   90.00
_cell.angle_gamma   90.00
#
_symmetry.space_group_name_H-M   'P 1'
#
loop_
_entity.id
_entity.type
_entity.pdbx_description
1 polymer ?
#
loop_
_entity_poly.entity_id
_entity_poly.type
_entity_poly.pdbx_seq_one_letter_code
_entity_poly.pdbx_strand_id
1 'polypeptide(L)'
;MIGRWVIRAAAIIAMVAWTQALWAQTTVQYQVAALYDDTFCTTSSNYATNSTMSFPENGDNVRSFCRWAVSIPAGATVQSATLKVKCCMTRQVDTSLRLWLVDSDNCPAFSINPYASSLAAGTDVVWTMPYFTVDQWYTSVDITTLVQAFVSRPGYASGNYLGLMGQWNSGTYRKVYQYSSGAPTSAAILEVTYSTNVAPTADAGDDQNVTDNDDSGYETVTLDGTGSSDSDGTIDSYVWTEGGSPIATGSTADVSLAVGTHDITLTVTDDDAATHSDSVTVVVNEAPDQFTVQYQVASLYDDTFCTSGSNAGSNSTMSFPENSDAGRTFFRWAVGIPNNATILSATLRVKASMDRAVNAGVRLALVDSDNCPSFNVNPYASTVVGATETDWSMPPFVLDQWYASVDVSDIVQAYVDRPGYVAGSYLGLRGQWISGTYHKVYQYSTGAPTNAAVLEITYAGGNFPPTADAGTDQVLPDTSFDGSELVTFDGTGSSDSDGTIASYVWSEDSVPIAAGATAQAVLSVGTHTITLTVTDNDGATATDTMQVFVHPVFYVDFEGGSDADSGMSPGEAWQHCPGDPNATGVPASIGLIGGDKVIFKGGAVYRGRINCNWSGSEGLPIVYDGNTAGTWGTGKAIFDGSEALSGWTPCQSANDAGGNPNWANLWYAYAPAGTTAGTSNLYQNDGNETLCAVAQSPNPGDPLFADDINHFYTVDCDDVTMTTLTDATVLTQTDPGFWSGAYVMIWRLPNVIDMRSITGFDPATDTITFGALGNTPYTDRDEKYALYNHISLLDTAGEYYFNETPEGDGTHKVWLWPPAGNPNTHPVSISVPSQRHSAFVLGSDLCHVVFEGLVMRKYAGGTTYGGPYGGAGINANGKQQSHVTVRDCEFFGLRHDFLAGNGYGGLTLSGDHHLVEGNSFVELPMMNAMQFSVSETTIQNNYIERPGRIGLWMVFTNCQILGNVFTGVYGGHADAIAVYLGSSNVLVMGNTVLDSALPLCVKSSSNVTVAYNFLDSPTGYAFADWGGCTNLKVHNNLMIRDDNMPAFTSASGCDSANNIYYDFAGNASLTPDANHNLKIIHSMDATIFEDAANGDYHLKSGSPAVDAGEDLGYEYDIEGVSVPQNDPDIGPFEYVP
;
A
#
# COMPACT_ATOMS: atom_id res chain seq x y z
N MET A 1 30.21 71.92 25.13
CA MET A 1 31.68 71.96 25.04
C MET A 1 32.11 70.99 23.95
N ILE A 2 33.10 71.36 23.13
CA ILE A 2 33.89 70.51 22.19
C ILE A 2 33.09 69.48 21.37
N GLY A 3 32.92 69.70 20.05
CA GLY A 3 32.44 68.64 19.15
C GLY A 3 31.60 69.04 17.93
N ARG A 4 31.69 70.28 17.42
CA ARG A 4 31.11 70.66 16.11
C ARG A 4 32.05 71.59 15.35
N TRP A 5 32.16 71.35 14.04
CA TRP A 5 32.92 72.08 13.00
C TRP A 5 34.42 71.76 12.84
N VAL A 6 34.88 71.80 11.58
CA VAL A 6 36.17 71.33 11.01
C VAL A 6 36.21 69.79 10.91
N ILE A 7 36.23 69.13 9.74
CA ILE A 7 36.64 69.54 8.37
C ILE A 7 35.52 69.27 7.33
N ARG A 8 34.88 70.33 6.81
CA ARG A 8 34.45 70.41 5.41
C ARG A 8 35.50 71.22 4.67
N ALA A 9 36.40 70.57 3.92
CA ALA A 9 37.42 71.26 3.12
C ALA A 9 38.00 70.38 1.99
N ALA A 10 37.13 69.73 1.20
CA ALA A 10 37.54 68.98 0.00
C ALA A 10 36.57 69.17 -1.19
N ALA A 11 35.66 70.14 -1.11
CA ALA A 11 34.88 70.61 -2.25
C ALA A 11 35.26 72.06 -2.56
N ILE A 12 35.61 72.31 -3.83
CA ILE A 12 35.85 73.64 -4.44
C ILE A 12 37.21 74.29 -4.08
N ILE A 13 38.30 73.79 -4.69
CA ILE A 13 39.30 74.63 -5.36
C ILE A 13 39.65 73.98 -6.71
N ALA A 14 39.52 74.77 -7.80
CA ALA A 14 40.06 74.64 -9.17
C ALA A 14 40.45 73.23 -9.71
N MET A 15 39.86 72.75 -10.80
CA MET A 15 40.16 73.18 -12.20
C MET A 15 41.65 73.11 -12.61
N VAL A 16 41.87 72.57 -13.81
CA VAL A 16 43.12 72.48 -14.60
C VAL A 16 44.03 71.28 -14.32
N ALA A 17 43.64 70.13 -14.91
CA ALA A 17 44.55 69.15 -15.53
C ALA A 17 43.74 68.33 -16.57
N TRP A 18 43.31 68.94 -17.68
CA TRP A 18 43.92 68.64 -18.98
C TRP A 18 45.26 67.87 -18.93
N THR A 19 45.16 66.54 -18.98
CA THR A 19 46.11 65.68 -19.71
C THR A 19 45.30 64.71 -20.55
N GLN A 20 45.67 64.57 -21.82
CA GLN A 20 44.99 63.69 -22.77
C GLN A 20 45.00 62.24 -22.26
N ALA A 21 43.93 61.48 -22.52
CA ALA A 21 43.97 60.04 -22.42
C ALA A 21 45.04 59.53 -23.39
N LEU A 22 46.19 59.17 -22.82
CA LEU A 22 47.28 58.58 -23.55
C LEU A 22 46.90 57.13 -23.82
N TRP A 23 46.38 56.88 -25.02
CA TRP A 23 46.58 55.60 -25.70
C TRP A 23 48.03 55.19 -25.41
N ALA A 24 48.29 53.97 -24.93
CA ALA A 24 49.61 53.57 -24.45
C ALA A 24 50.62 53.45 -25.63
N GLN A 25 51.09 54.60 -26.11
CA GLN A 25 51.86 54.74 -27.34
C GLN A 25 53.24 54.11 -27.16
N THR A 26 53.38 52.91 -27.72
CA THR A 26 54.61 52.13 -27.64
C THR A 26 55.50 52.51 -28.81
N THR A 27 56.60 53.23 -28.53
CA THR A 27 57.62 53.59 -29.53
C THR A 27 58.77 52.58 -29.51
N VAL A 28 59.04 51.94 -30.65
CA VAL A 28 60.06 50.91 -30.82
C VAL A 28 61.02 51.29 -31.94
N GLN A 29 62.32 51.04 -31.74
CA GLN A 29 63.35 51.14 -32.79
C GLN A 29 63.82 49.74 -33.20
N TYR A 30 63.72 49.44 -34.49
CA TYR A 30 64.21 48.22 -35.11
C TYR A 30 65.50 48.52 -35.86
N GLN A 31 66.59 47.83 -35.52
CA GLN A 31 67.91 47.99 -36.11
C GLN A 31 68.14 46.90 -37.17
N VAL A 32 68.71 47.23 -38.34
CA VAL A 32 69.21 46.20 -39.28
C VAL A 32 70.24 45.34 -38.55
N ALA A 33 70.00 44.02 -38.46
CA ALA A 33 70.63 43.16 -37.46
C ALA A 33 71.59 42.09 -38.01
N ALA A 34 71.60 41.84 -39.33
CA ALA A 34 72.45 40.82 -39.94
C ALA A 34 73.05 41.23 -41.29
N LEU A 35 74.08 40.47 -41.72
CA LEU A 35 74.53 40.47 -43.11
C LEU A 35 73.36 40.10 -44.04
N TYR A 36 73.28 40.72 -45.22
CA TYR A 36 72.18 40.58 -46.18
C TYR A 36 70.82 41.19 -45.78
N ASP A 37 70.72 41.88 -44.64
CA ASP A 37 69.53 42.66 -44.29
C ASP A 37 69.57 44.09 -44.86
N ASP A 38 70.74 44.58 -45.25
CA ASP A 38 70.91 45.78 -46.06
C ASP A 38 71.81 45.54 -47.28
N THR A 39 71.52 46.24 -48.38
CA THR A 39 72.32 46.16 -49.61
C THR A 39 72.08 47.36 -50.53
N PHE A 40 72.95 47.51 -51.53
CA PHE A 40 72.56 48.10 -52.80
C PHE A 40 72.88 47.13 -53.93
N CYS A 41 72.13 47.22 -55.02
CA CYS A 41 72.28 46.32 -56.16
C CYS A 41 72.04 47.03 -57.49
N THR A 42 72.73 46.57 -58.53
CA THR A 42 72.41 46.88 -59.93
C THR A 42 71.50 45.79 -60.50
N THR A 43 71.06 45.95 -61.75
CA THR A 43 70.42 44.88 -62.56
C THR A 43 71.21 43.57 -62.63
N SER A 44 72.50 43.56 -62.30
CA SER A 44 73.42 42.43 -62.53
C SER A 44 74.34 42.08 -61.35
N SER A 45 74.32 42.83 -60.25
CA SER A 45 75.22 42.62 -59.11
C SER A 45 74.60 43.07 -57.79
N ASN A 46 74.89 42.34 -56.72
CA ASN A 46 74.41 42.59 -55.37
C ASN A 46 75.59 42.87 -54.44
N TYR A 47 75.48 43.90 -53.58
CA TYR A 47 76.60 44.39 -52.76
C TYR A 47 76.27 44.35 -51.25
N ALA A 48 75.59 43.29 -50.83
CA ALA A 48 75.04 43.07 -49.49
C ALA A 48 76.08 42.75 -48.38
N THR A 49 77.36 42.75 -48.74
CA THR A 49 78.50 42.54 -47.83
C THR A 49 79.49 43.71 -47.85
N ASN A 50 79.12 44.84 -48.49
CA ASN A 50 79.97 46.03 -48.55
C ASN A 50 79.85 46.82 -47.24
N SER A 51 80.90 47.54 -46.84
CA SER A 51 80.83 48.39 -45.65
C SER A 51 79.86 49.59 -45.76
N THR A 52 79.39 49.90 -46.97
CA THR A 52 78.51 51.05 -47.26
C THR A 52 77.55 50.71 -48.40
N MET A 53 76.30 51.20 -48.33
CA MET A 53 75.37 51.19 -49.46
C MET A 53 75.16 52.58 -50.03
N SER A 54 74.95 52.67 -51.34
CA SER A 54 74.45 53.89 -51.96
C SER A 54 72.96 54.03 -51.67
N PHE A 55 72.51 55.22 -51.26
CA PHE A 55 71.15 55.44 -50.71
C PHE A 55 70.70 56.90 -50.89
N PRO A 56 70.36 57.37 -52.12
CA PRO A 56 70.36 56.64 -53.39
C PRO A 56 71.72 56.71 -54.11
N GLU A 57 71.85 56.04 -55.25
CA GLU A 57 72.94 56.21 -56.22
C GLU A 57 72.56 57.20 -57.34
N ASN A 58 73.49 57.56 -58.24
CA ASN A 58 73.19 58.36 -59.44
C ASN A 58 72.35 57.57 -60.46
N GLY A 59 71.02 57.62 -60.32
CA GLY A 59 70.06 57.08 -61.30
C GLY A 59 69.55 55.66 -60.99
N ASP A 60 68.42 55.31 -61.60
CA ASP A 60 67.56 54.16 -61.25
C ASP A 60 68.18 52.77 -61.46
N ASN A 61 69.30 52.68 -62.17
CA ASN A 61 70.00 51.41 -62.44
C ASN A 61 70.66 50.81 -61.17
N VAL A 62 70.61 51.52 -60.04
CA VAL A 62 71.00 51.03 -58.72
C VAL A 62 69.86 51.28 -57.73
N ARG A 63 69.53 50.26 -56.95
CA ARG A 63 68.51 50.29 -55.90
C ARG A 63 69.13 49.91 -54.57
N SER A 64 68.59 50.49 -53.51
CA SER A 64 69.01 50.30 -52.12
C SER A 64 67.93 49.51 -51.40
N PHE A 65 68.28 48.59 -50.50
CA PHE A 65 67.30 47.80 -49.75
C PHE A 65 67.71 47.68 -48.29
N CYS A 66 66.72 47.70 -47.40
CA CYS A 66 66.86 47.46 -45.97
C CYS A 66 65.67 46.65 -45.48
N ARG A 67 65.89 45.72 -44.53
CA ARG A 67 64.80 45.01 -43.85
C ARG A 67 65.01 44.91 -42.35
N TRP A 68 63.91 44.77 -41.62
CA TRP A 68 63.87 44.69 -40.15
C TRP A 68 62.82 43.68 -39.72
N ALA A 69 63.13 42.80 -38.76
CA ALA A 69 62.10 42.04 -38.05
C ALA A 69 61.30 42.99 -37.15
N VAL A 70 60.01 43.20 -37.45
CA VAL A 70 59.15 44.15 -36.69
C VAL A 70 58.18 43.38 -35.80
N SER A 71 58.18 43.72 -34.51
CA SER A 71 57.45 43.00 -33.45
C SER A 71 56.18 43.71 -32.99
N ILE A 72 55.53 44.43 -33.90
CA ILE A 72 54.29 45.16 -33.64
C ILE A 72 53.14 44.13 -33.47
N PRO A 73 52.23 44.28 -32.48
CA PRO A 73 51.06 43.40 -32.38
C PRO A 73 50.19 43.48 -33.64
N ALA A 74 49.64 42.34 -34.06
CA ALA A 74 48.65 42.33 -35.13
C ALA A 74 47.40 43.10 -34.68
N GLY A 75 46.82 43.92 -35.57
CA GLY A 75 45.70 44.81 -35.25
C GLY A 75 46.08 46.12 -34.56
N ALA A 76 47.34 46.35 -34.20
CA ALA A 76 47.76 47.64 -33.63
C ALA A 76 47.66 48.80 -34.64
N THR A 77 47.22 49.96 -34.15
CA THR A 77 47.16 51.20 -34.93
C THR A 77 48.51 51.91 -34.87
N VAL A 78 49.16 52.07 -36.02
CA VAL A 78 50.46 52.75 -36.16
C VAL A 78 50.23 54.27 -36.17
N GLN A 79 50.74 54.94 -35.14
CA GLN A 79 50.57 56.38 -34.89
C GLN A 79 51.64 57.23 -35.58
N SER A 80 52.87 56.72 -35.68
CA SER A 80 53.94 57.35 -36.48
C SER A 80 55.02 56.33 -36.89
N ALA A 81 55.72 56.55 -38.01
CA ALA A 81 56.91 55.77 -38.37
C ALA A 81 57.95 56.57 -39.18
N THR A 82 59.24 56.37 -38.90
CA THR A 82 60.35 56.98 -39.65
C THR A 82 61.53 56.04 -39.87
N LEU A 83 62.22 56.19 -41.00
CA LEU A 83 63.47 55.50 -41.33
C LEU A 83 64.66 56.43 -41.05
N LYS A 84 65.62 55.96 -40.26
CA LYS A 84 66.87 56.66 -39.92
C LYS A 84 68.05 55.97 -40.58
N VAL A 85 68.88 56.72 -41.29
CA VAL A 85 70.12 56.21 -41.93
C VAL A 85 71.32 57.05 -41.50
N LYS A 86 72.46 56.42 -41.25
CA LYS A 86 73.69 57.12 -40.86
C LYS A 86 74.61 57.29 -42.07
N CYS A 87 74.95 58.53 -42.39
CA CYS A 87 75.75 58.84 -43.56
C CYS A 87 77.24 58.52 -43.34
N CYS A 88 77.90 57.95 -44.34
CA CYS A 88 79.33 57.65 -44.33
C CYS A 88 80.17 58.55 -45.27
N MET A 89 79.58 59.61 -45.84
CA MET A 89 80.30 60.58 -46.68
C MET A 89 79.67 61.98 -46.66
N THR A 90 80.49 63.03 -46.54
CA THR A 90 79.99 64.42 -46.62
C THR A 90 79.72 64.84 -48.08
N ARG A 91 78.55 65.43 -48.39
CA ARG A 91 78.20 65.89 -49.75
C ARG A 91 77.18 67.04 -49.79
N GLN A 92 77.56 68.16 -50.41
CA GLN A 92 76.86 69.46 -50.38
C GLN A 92 75.82 69.71 -51.50
N VAL A 93 75.05 68.69 -51.87
CA VAL A 93 73.95 68.85 -52.86
C VAL A 93 72.74 68.10 -52.33
N ASP A 94 71.55 68.69 -52.30
CA ASP A 94 70.34 67.98 -51.90
C ASP A 94 70.02 66.86 -52.91
N THR A 95 69.39 65.80 -52.43
CA THR A 95 69.01 64.64 -53.25
C THR A 95 67.66 64.12 -52.77
N SER A 96 66.91 63.42 -53.61
CA SER A 96 65.72 62.70 -53.16
C SER A 96 65.73 61.25 -53.64
N LEU A 97 65.12 60.39 -52.82
CA LEU A 97 64.88 58.99 -53.14
C LEU A 97 63.41 58.66 -52.85
N ARG A 98 62.86 57.69 -53.57
CA ARG A 98 61.52 57.15 -53.36
C ARG A 98 61.64 55.83 -52.59
N LEU A 99 61.05 55.79 -51.40
CA LEU A 99 60.92 54.59 -50.57
C LEU A 99 59.66 53.84 -50.99
N TRP A 100 59.81 52.53 -51.20
CA TRP A 100 58.72 51.60 -51.51
C TRP A 100 58.69 50.47 -50.49
N LEU A 101 57.50 50.01 -50.13
CA LEU A 101 57.31 48.77 -49.39
C LEU A 101 57.50 47.56 -50.33
N VAL A 102 58.31 46.58 -49.91
CA VAL A 102 58.46 45.30 -50.64
C VAL A 102 57.19 44.46 -50.47
N ASP A 103 56.71 43.88 -51.56
CA ASP A 103 55.47 43.10 -51.59
C ASP A 103 55.71 41.65 -51.13
N SER A 104 55.93 41.50 -49.82
CA SER A 104 56.09 40.21 -49.14
C SER A 104 55.68 40.36 -47.67
N ASP A 105 54.93 39.41 -47.14
CA ASP A 105 54.45 39.45 -45.73
C ASP A 105 55.56 39.13 -44.72
N ASN A 106 56.66 38.53 -45.19
CA ASN A 106 57.89 38.32 -44.45
C ASN A 106 59.08 38.42 -45.42
N CYS A 107 59.64 39.61 -45.55
CA CYS A 107 60.62 39.95 -46.60
C CYS A 107 61.89 39.10 -46.49
N PRO A 108 62.28 38.33 -47.54
CA PRO A 108 63.44 37.46 -47.51
C PRO A 108 64.77 38.25 -47.46
N ALA A 109 65.84 37.58 -47.01
CA ALA A 109 67.17 38.17 -46.97
C ALA A 109 67.71 38.50 -48.37
N PHE A 110 68.38 39.64 -48.52
CA PHE A 110 68.96 40.12 -49.78
C PHE A 110 70.29 39.42 -50.12
N SER A 111 70.36 38.10 -49.89
CA SER A 111 71.48 37.25 -50.29
C SER A 111 71.50 37.02 -51.80
N ILE A 112 70.33 36.93 -52.41
CA ILE A 112 70.10 37.00 -53.86
C ILE A 112 69.87 38.48 -54.24
N ASN A 113 70.25 38.87 -55.45
CA ASN A 113 70.07 40.24 -55.95
C ASN A 113 68.59 40.68 -55.92
N PRO A 114 68.19 41.66 -55.06
CA PRO A 114 66.80 42.04 -54.89
C PRO A 114 66.30 43.06 -55.94
N TYR A 115 67.10 43.44 -56.94
CA TYR A 115 66.77 44.52 -57.88
C TYR A 115 65.36 44.44 -58.49
N ALA A 116 64.88 43.22 -58.75
CA ALA A 116 63.59 42.92 -59.38
C ALA A 116 62.46 42.53 -58.40
N SER A 117 62.62 42.76 -57.09
CA SER A 117 61.57 42.50 -56.09
C SER A 117 60.27 43.25 -56.39
N SER A 118 59.14 42.57 -56.21
CA SER A 118 57.80 43.16 -56.25
C SER A 118 57.62 44.22 -55.15
N LEU A 119 56.83 45.25 -55.45
CA LEU A 119 56.60 46.41 -54.58
C LEU A 119 55.10 46.61 -54.39
N ALA A 120 54.66 46.91 -53.17
CA ALA A 120 53.25 47.04 -52.86
C ALA A 120 52.64 48.28 -53.52
N ALA A 121 51.62 48.08 -54.34
CA ALA A 121 51.04 49.12 -55.19
C ALA A 121 50.46 50.29 -54.37
N GLY A 122 50.73 51.52 -54.80
CA GLY A 122 50.20 52.73 -54.16
C GLY A 122 50.86 53.11 -52.83
N THR A 123 51.92 52.42 -52.42
CA THR A 123 52.62 52.65 -51.14
C THR A 123 54.07 53.11 -51.37
N ASP A 124 54.23 54.35 -51.83
CA ASP A 124 55.53 54.99 -52.00
C ASP A 124 55.61 56.36 -51.33
N VAL A 125 56.77 56.68 -50.76
CA VAL A 125 57.04 57.93 -50.05
C VAL A 125 58.35 58.53 -50.55
N VAL A 126 58.31 59.77 -51.04
CA VAL A 126 59.51 60.49 -51.51
C VAL A 126 60.19 61.22 -50.36
N TRP A 127 61.41 60.81 -50.04
CA TRP A 127 62.26 61.45 -49.05
C TRP A 127 63.30 62.34 -49.74
N THR A 128 63.16 63.66 -49.56
CA THR A 128 64.21 64.63 -49.91
C THR A 128 65.19 64.77 -48.75
N MET A 129 66.44 64.44 -49.03
CA MET A 129 67.58 64.46 -48.11
C MET A 129 68.36 65.77 -48.23
N PRO A 130 68.51 66.53 -47.13
CA PRO A 130 69.30 67.75 -47.11
C PRO A 130 70.81 67.45 -47.19
N TYR A 131 71.66 68.46 -47.01
CA TYR A 131 73.11 68.33 -46.84
C TYR A 131 73.50 67.17 -45.91
N PHE A 132 74.20 66.17 -46.45
CA PHE A 132 74.72 65.05 -45.68
C PHE A 132 76.14 65.33 -45.20
N THR A 133 76.36 65.09 -43.91
CA THR A 133 77.66 65.10 -43.22
C THR A 133 78.00 63.69 -42.76
N VAL A 134 79.27 63.30 -42.89
CA VAL A 134 79.77 62.01 -42.40
C VAL A 134 79.45 61.80 -40.91
N ASP A 135 79.12 60.57 -40.55
CA ASP A 135 78.75 60.08 -39.22
C ASP A 135 77.50 60.69 -38.57
N GLN A 136 76.72 61.51 -39.30
CA GLN A 136 75.42 62.01 -38.85
C GLN A 136 74.27 61.09 -39.26
N TRP A 137 73.26 61.01 -38.38
CA TRP A 137 71.98 60.34 -38.65
C TRP A 137 71.01 61.29 -39.35
N TYR A 138 70.28 60.76 -40.32
CA TYR A 138 69.22 61.46 -41.03
C TYR A 138 67.93 60.66 -40.95
N THR A 139 66.86 61.31 -40.50
CA THR A 139 65.50 60.74 -40.39
C THR A 139 64.69 61.05 -41.65
N SER A 140 63.87 60.10 -42.09
CA SER A 140 62.95 60.26 -43.20
C SER A 140 61.80 61.20 -42.88
N VAL A 141 61.07 61.56 -43.93
CA VAL A 141 59.66 61.94 -43.80
C VAL A 141 58.84 60.77 -43.22
N ASP A 142 57.63 61.05 -42.79
CA ASP A 142 56.71 60.04 -42.24
C ASP A 142 56.46 58.90 -43.24
N ILE A 143 56.61 57.66 -42.78
CA ILE A 143 56.36 56.41 -43.51
C ILE A 143 55.31 55.53 -42.81
N THR A 144 54.49 56.11 -41.92
CA THR A 144 53.39 55.43 -41.19
C THR A 144 52.54 54.58 -42.12
N THR A 145 52.14 55.10 -43.27
CA THR A 145 51.31 54.39 -44.25
C THR A 145 51.99 53.12 -44.79
N LEU A 146 53.32 53.10 -44.92
CA LEU A 146 54.07 51.92 -45.36
C LEU A 146 54.11 50.84 -44.26
N VAL A 147 54.26 51.26 -42.99
CA VAL A 147 54.30 50.34 -41.85
C VAL A 147 52.90 49.81 -41.51
N GLN A 148 51.89 50.68 -41.50
CA GLN A 148 50.49 50.30 -41.31
C GLN A 148 50.04 49.30 -42.40
N ALA A 149 50.33 49.58 -43.68
CA ALA A 149 50.01 48.68 -44.78
C ALA A 149 50.77 47.34 -44.76
N PHE A 150 51.81 47.21 -43.91
CA PHE A 150 52.48 45.94 -43.64
C PHE A 150 51.83 45.19 -42.47
N VAL A 151 51.59 45.86 -41.33
CA VAL A 151 51.03 45.20 -40.13
C VAL A 151 49.53 44.87 -40.25
N SER A 152 48.80 45.56 -41.13
CA SER A 152 47.40 45.26 -41.46
C SER A 152 47.21 44.14 -42.49
N ARG A 153 48.28 43.46 -42.94
CA ARG A 153 48.13 42.36 -43.91
C ARG A 153 47.60 41.09 -43.25
N PRO A 154 46.72 40.32 -43.92
CA PRO A 154 46.22 39.04 -43.38
C PRO A 154 47.31 38.01 -43.06
N GLY A 155 48.46 38.06 -43.74
CA GLY A 155 49.62 37.20 -43.48
C GLY A 155 50.66 37.78 -42.51
N TYR A 156 50.41 38.94 -41.90
CA TYR A 156 51.34 39.54 -40.93
C TYR A 156 51.29 38.80 -39.59
N ALA A 157 52.48 38.53 -39.04
CA ALA A 157 52.69 38.11 -37.67
C ALA A 157 53.81 38.93 -37.03
N SER A 158 53.70 39.19 -35.73
CA SER A 158 54.75 39.87 -34.96
C SER A 158 56.08 39.11 -35.08
N GLY A 159 57.13 39.81 -35.51
CA GLY A 159 58.44 39.24 -35.84
C GLY A 159 58.72 39.08 -37.34
N ASN A 160 57.73 39.23 -38.23
CA ASN A 160 57.95 39.22 -39.68
C ASN A 160 58.87 40.37 -40.13
N TYR A 161 59.64 40.13 -41.20
CA TYR A 161 60.57 41.11 -41.75
C TYR A 161 59.85 42.10 -42.67
N LEU A 162 59.80 43.38 -42.28
CA LEU A 162 59.41 44.49 -43.16
C LEU A 162 60.60 44.85 -44.04
N GLY A 163 60.42 44.90 -45.36
CA GLY A 163 61.44 45.32 -46.32
C GLY A 163 61.10 46.63 -47.03
N LEU A 164 62.06 47.56 -47.11
CA LEU A 164 61.94 48.80 -47.88
C LEU A 164 62.98 48.85 -49.01
N MET A 165 62.57 49.39 -50.15
CA MET A 165 63.43 49.66 -51.31
C MET A 165 63.54 51.16 -51.57
N GLY A 166 64.76 51.67 -51.65
CA GLY A 166 65.08 53.05 -52.02
C GLY A 166 65.51 53.17 -53.48
N GLN A 167 64.67 53.79 -54.30
CA GLN A 167 64.91 54.15 -55.71
C GLN A 167 65.38 55.60 -55.81
N TRP A 168 66.27 55.93 -56.75
CA TRP A 168 66.61 57.33 -57.02
C TRP A 168 65.39 58.12 -57.49
N ASN A 169 65.32 59.41 -57.16
CA ASN A 169 64.25 60.31 -57.63
C ASN A 169 64.81 61.64 -58.15
N SER A 170 65.81 62.22 -57.47
CA SER A 170 66.59 63.34 -58.01
C SER A 170 67.91 63.55 -57.25
N GLY A 171 68.83 64.34 -57.82
CA GLY A 171 70.07 64.76 -57.17
C GLY A 171 71.24 63.80 -57.40
N THR A 172 72.13 63.65 -56.42
CA THR A 172 73.40 62.90 -56.57
C THR A 172 73.68 61.94 -55.43
N TYR A 173 74.45 60.88 -55.72
CA TYR A 173 74.61 59.72 -54.83
C TYR A 173 74.99 60.07 -53.39
N ARG A 174 74.35 59.38 -52.46
CA ARG A 174 74.71 59.34 -51.04
C ARG A 174 75.25 57.97 -50.72
N LYS A 175 76.08 57.87 -49.69
CA LYS A 175 76.40 56.60 -49.06
C LYS A 175 76.07 56.63 -47.59
N VAL A 176 75.53 55.52 -47.11
CA VAL A 176 75.21 55.25 -45.71
C VAL A 176 75.91 53.96 -45.29
N TYR A 177 76.14 53.78 -44.00
CA TYR A 177 76.74 52.55 -43.49
C TYR A 177 75.79 51.35 -43.71
N GLN A 178 76.36 50.23 -44.14
CA GLN A 178 75.70 48.92 -44.03
C GLN A 178 76.02 48.29 -42.66
N TYR A 179 75.30 47.24 -42.29
CA TYR A 179 75.64 46.36 -41.17
C TYR A 179 77.10 45.86 -41.27
N SER A 180 77.53 45.49 -42.48
CA SER A 180 78.88 45.00 -42.81
C SER A 180 80.02 46.04 -42.64
N SER A 181 79.73 47.25 -42.12
CA SER A 181 80.70 48.34 -41.94
C SER A 181 81.79 48.11 -40.89
N GLY A 182 81.63 47.10 -40.03
CA GLY A 182 82.43 46.95 -38.81
C GLY A 182 81.91 47.77 -37.62
N ALA A 183 80.83 48.54 -37.80
CA ALA A 183 80.12 49.26 -36.75
C ALA A 183 78.60 49.06 -36.94
N PRO A 184 78.04 47.86 -36.64
CA PRO A 184 76.66 47.50 -36.98
C PRO A 184 75.60 48.43 -36.36
N THR A 185 75.92 49.10 -35.24
CA THR A 185 75.11 50.18 -34.62
C THR A 185 75.03 51.47 -35.45
N SER A 186 75.48 51.45 -36.71
CA SER A 186 75.38 52.55 -37.68
C SER A 186 74.56 52.19 -38.92
N ALA A 187 74.06 50.95 -39.03
CA ALA A 187 73.15 50.52 -40.10
C ALA A 187 71.75 51.13 -39.92
N ALA A 188 70.87 51.01 -40.91
CA ALA A 188 69.57 51.69 -40.88
C ALA A 188 68.67 51.26 -39.70
N ILE A 189 67.92 52.22 -39.14
CA ILE A 189 66.96 52.02 -38.03
C ILE A 189 65.56 52.40 -38.52
N LEU A 190 64.57 51.56 -38.27
CA LEU A 190 63.15 51.88 -38.43
C LEU A 190 62.56 52.19 -37.04
N GLU A 191 62.05 53.40 -36.84
CA GLU A 191 61.37 53.82 -35.61
C GLU A 191 59.86 53.86 -35.85
N VAL A 192 59.06 53.25 -34.96
CA VAL A 192 57.61 53.14 -35.08
C VAL A 192 56.93 53.36 -33.73
N THR A 193 55.85 54.14 -33.70
CA THR A 193 54.96 54.30 -32.55
C THR A 193 53.59 53.70 -32.87
N TYR A 194 53.01 52.90 -31.98
CA TYR A 194 51.69 52.28 -32.17
C TYR A 194 50.89 52.19 -30.85
N SER A 195 49.60 51.84 -30.94
CA SER A 195 48.68 51.66 -29.82
C SER A 195 47.71 50.48 -30.02
N THR A 196 47.02 50.08 -28.95
CA THR A 196 46.07 48.94 -28.85
C THR A 196 44.92 49.32 -27.90
N ASN A 197 43.69 48.87 -28.17
CA ASN A 197 42.53 49.05 -27.29
C ASN A 197 42.70 48.31 -25.94
N VAL A 198 42.08 48.83 -24.86
CA VAL A 198 41.94 48.17 -23.56
C VAL A 198 40.46 47.91 -23.29
N ALA A 199 40.10 46.65 -23.04
CA ALA A 199 38.70 46.29 -22.75
C ALA A 199 38.15 47.07 -21.53
N PRO A 200 36.83 47.33 -21.48
CA PRO A 200 36.21 48.06 -20.39
C PRO A 200 36.30 47.27 -19.08
N THR A 201 35.96 47.90 -17.97
CA THR A 201 35.79 47.26 -16.66
C THR A 201 34.32 47.38 -16.28
N ALA A 202 33.62 46.25 -16.22
CA ALA A 202 32.29 46.17 -15.61
C ALA A 202 32.40 46.26 -14.08
N ASP A 203 31.38 46.88 -13.48
CA ASP A 203 31.13 46.95 -12.03
C ASP A 203 29.61 46.79 -11.89
N ALA A 204 29.17 45.70 -11.26
CA ALA A 204 27.76 45.33 -11.11
C ALA A 204 27.10 45.91 -9.84
N GLY A 205 27.87 46.64 -9.02
CA GLY A 205 27.45 47.13 -7.71
C GLY A 205 27.68 46.13 -6.57
N ASP A 206 27.47 46.58 -5.33
CA ASP A 206 27.52 45.73 -4.13
C ASP A 206 26.34 44.73 -4.09
N ASP A 207 26.57 43.54 -3.51
CA ASP A 207 25.53 42.53 -3.25
C ASP A 207 24.32 43.13 -2.49
N GLN A 208 23.11 42.76 -2.91
CA GLN A 208 21.87 43.33 -2.37
C GLN A 208 21.10 42.30 -1.55
N ASN A 209 20.54 42.76 -0.42
CA ASN A 209 19.69 41.96 0.45
C ASN A 209 18.40 42.73 0.73
N VAL A 210 17.29 42.25 0.17
CA VAL A 210 15.96 42.86 0.26
C VAL A 210 14.96 41.89 0.87
N THR A 211 13.80 42.39 1.28
CA THR A 211 12.71 41.59 1.86
C THR A 211 11.46 41.86 1.07
N ASP A 212 10.75 40.83 0.62
CA ASP A 212 9.38 40.97 0.12
C ASP A 212 8.50 41.43 1.30
N ASN A 213 8.12 42.71 1.30
CA ASN A 213 7.33 43.30 2.39
C ASN A 213 5.82 43.25 2.14
N ASP A 214 5.37 42.83 0.95
CA ASP A 214 3.94 42.76 0.60
C ASP A 214 3.40 41.34 0.37
N ASP A 215 4.26 40.33 0.58
CA ASP A 215 3.94 38.90 0.53
C ASP A 215 3.38 38.49 -0.85
N SER A 216 3.96 39.08 -1.90
CA SER A 216 3.56 38.82 -3.29
C SER A 216 4.35 37.67 -3.94
N GLY A 217 5.41 37.20 -3.27
CA GLY A 217 6.39 36.24 -3.78
C GLY A 217 7.46 36.87 -4.67
N TYR A 218 7.49 38.21 -4.78
CA TYR A 218 8.37 38.98 -5.66
C TYR A 218 8.73 40.35 -5.05
N GLU A 219 9.94 40.85 -5.30
CA GLU A 219 10.35 42.21 -4.92
C GLU A 219 11.00 42.94 -6.11
N THR A 220 10.89 44.27 -6.15
CA THR A 220 11.50 45.13 -7.18
C THR A 220 12.87 45.63 -6.72
N VAL A 221 13.91 45.26 -7.45
CA VAL A 221 15.31 45.57 -7.13
C VAL A 221 15.93 46.45 -8.21
N THR A 222 16.58 47.53 -7.80
CA THR A 222 17.34 48.41 -8.71
C THR A 222 18.78 47.91 -8.84
N LEU A 223 19.15 47.47 -10.03
CA LEU A 223 20.53 47.16 -10.41
C LEU A 223 21.24 48.45 -10.84
N ASP A 224 22.45 48.69 -10.34
CA ASP A 224 23.27 49.87 -10.66
C ASP A 224 24.67 49.47 -11.12
N GLY A 225 24.93 49.64 -12.41
CA GLY A 225 26.19 49.35 -13.06
C GLY A 225 26.99 50.61 -13.41
N THR A 226 26.61 51.77 -12.87
CA THR A 226 27.23 53.07 -13.20
C THR A 226 28.67 53.23 -12.70
N GLY A 227 29.17 52.29 -11.88
CA GLY A 227 30.59 52.15 -11.56
C GLY A 227 31.45 51.68 -12.73
N SER A 228 30.83 51.06 -13.75
CA SER A 228 31.53 50.52 -14.92
C SER A 228 32.25 51.64 -15.68
N SER A 229 33.48 51.37 -16.12
CA SER A 229 34.31 52.37 -16.78
C SER A 229 35.15 51.79 -17.91
N ASP A 230 35.50 52.65 -18.87
CA ASP A 230 36.47 52.37 -19.93
C ASP A 230 37.64 53.35 -19.77
N SER A 231 38.86 52.87 -20.00
CA SER A 231 40.10 53.59 -19.73
C SER A 231 40.67 54.34 -20.93
N ASP A 232 40.33 53.92 -22.16
CA ASP A 232 40.73 54.57 -23.41
C ASP A 232 39.58 54.86 -24.38
N GLY A 233 38.39 54.27 -24.18
CA GLY A 233 37.17 54.51 -24.96
C GLY A 233 35.95 54.96 -24.14
N THR A 234 34.76 54.49 -24.56
CA THR A 234 33.46 54.68 -23.89
C THR A 234 32.62 53.40 -23.97
N ILE A 235 31.88 53.09 -22.89
CA ILE A 235 30.93 51.97 -22.88
C ILE A 235 29.71 52.29 -23.77
N ASP A 236 29.52 51.49 -24.82
CA ASP A 236 28.40 51.56 -25.78
C ASP A 236 27.13 50.87 -25.25
N SER A 237 27.27 49.77 -24.48
CA SER A 237 26.12 49.02 -23.96
C SER A 237 26.32 48.37 -22.60
N TYR A 238 25.20 48.17 -21.90
CA TYR A 238 25.06 47.51 -20.60
C TYR A 238 23.93 46.49 -20.69
N VAL A 239 24.19 45.22 -20.38
CA VAL A 239 23.22 44.12 -20.41
C VAL A 239 23.29 43.33 -19.12
N TRP A 240 22.16 43.21 -18.42
CA TRP A 240 22.01 42.41 -17.21
C TRP A 240 21.41 41.06 -17.57
N THR A 241 21.99 39.97 -17.07
CA THR A 241 21.56 38.60 -17.33
C THR A 241 21.44 37.78 -16.06
N GLU A 242 20.46 36.88 -16.01
CA GLU A 242 20.34 35.83 -15.00
C GLU A 242 20.29 34.48 -15.71
N GLY A 243 21.04 33.49 -15.23
CA GLY A 243 21.15 32.18 -15.90
C GLY A 243 21.62 32.26 -17.36
N GLY A 244 22.31 33.34 -17.75
CA GLY A 244 22.69 33.64 -19.13
C GLY A 244 21.59 34.22 -20.03
N SER A 245 20.39 34.48 -19.50
CA SER A 245 19.28 35.11 -20.22
C SER A 245 19.19 36.61 -19.88
N PRO A 246 19.06 37.53 -20.87
CA PRO A 246 18.91 38.96 -20.59
C PRO A 246 17.62 39.28 -19.82
N ILE A 247 17.76 39.95 -18.67
CA ILE A 247 16.66 40.42 -17.83
C ILE A 247 16.45 41.95 -17.93
N ALA A 248 17.52 42.72 -18.17
CA ALA A 248 17.44 44.17 -18.34
C ALA A 248 18.61 44.74 -19.17
N THR A 249 18.50 46.01 -19.58
CA THR A 249 19.57 46.76 -20.25
C THR A 249 19.65 48.19 -19.73
N GLY A 250 20.82 48.80 -19.86
CA GLY A 250 21.12 50.14 -19.34
C GLY A 250 21.98 50.14 -18.08
N SER A 251 22.62 51.26 -17.79
CA SER A 251 23.55 51.42 -16.66
C SER A 251 22.86 51.36 -15.29
N THR A 252 21.54 51.54 -15.24
CA THR A 252 20.68 51.32 -14.09
C THR A 252 19.38 50.68 -14.57
N ALA A 253 18.86 49.68 -13.88
CA ALA A 253 17.59 49.04 -14.25
C ALA A 253 16.83 48.49 -13.04
N ASP A 254 15.51 48.69 -13.02
CA ASP A 254 14.62 48.04 -12.05
C ASP A 254 14.16 46.68 -12.60
N VAL A 255 14.36 45.61 -11.83
CA VAL A 255 13.93 44.25 -12.15
C VAL A 255 13.04 43.69 -11.04
N SER A 256 12.04 42.89 -11.39
CA SER A 256 11.25 42.15 -10.42
C SER A 256 11.81 40.73 -10.31
N LEU A 257 12.21 40.35 -9.11
CA LEU A 257 12.83 39.07 -8.78
C LEU A 257 11.90 38.32 -7.82
N ALA A 258 11.90 36.99 -7.85
CA ALA A 258 11.11 36.18 -6.93
C ALA A 258 11.76 36.15 -5.53
N VAL A 259 11.07 35.63 -4.52
CA VAL A 259 11.73 35.23 -3.26
C VAL A 259 12.78 34.15 -3.57
N GLY A 260 14.02 34.36 -3.12
CA GLY A 260 15.16 33.50 -3.44
C GLY A 260 16.50 34.23 -3.54
N THR A 261 17.52 33.52 -4.03
CA THR A 261 18.86 34.06 -4.34
C THR A 261 19.06 34.11 -5.84
N HIS A 262 19.43 35.28 -6.36
CA HIS A 262 19.56 35.60 -7.77
C HIS A 262 20.99 36.04 -8.08
N ASP A 263 21.72 35.26 -8.88
CA ASP A 263 23.06 35.61 -9.35
C ASP A 263 22.96 36.35 -10.69
N ILE A 264 23.08 37.68 -10.65
CA ILE A 264 22.86 38.55 -11.79
C ILE A 264 24.20 39.04 -12.32
N THR A 265 24.43 38.87 -13.63
CA THR A 265 25.67 39.28 -14.30
C THR A 265 25.42 40.49 -15.20
N LEU A 266 26.12 41.59 -14.93
CA LEU A 266 26.28 42.71 -15.84
C LEU A 266 27.34 42.36 -16.89
N THR A 267 27.08 42.67 -18.15
CA THR A 267 28.08 42.71 -19.22
C THR A 267 28.08 44.08 -19.88
N VAL A 268 29.25 44.70 -19.98
CA VAL A 268 29.46 45.98 -20.66
C VAL A 268 30.33 45.80 -21.92
N THR A 269 30.09 46.61 -22.93
CA THR A 269 30.81 46.61 -24.22
C THR A 269 31.36 48.02 -24.51
N ASP A 270 32.62 48.15 -24.93
CA ASP A 270 33.23 49.42 -25.36
C ASP A 270 32.91 49.80 -26.82
N ASP A 271 33.36 50.98 -27.25
CA ASP A 271 33.17 51.48 -28.63
C ASP A 271 34.09 50.84 -29.69
N ASP A 272 35.07 50.03 -29.26
CA ASP A 272 35.92 49.16 -30.11
C ASP A 272 35.46 47.67 -30.05
N ALA A 273 34.28 47.41 -29.49
CA ALA A 273 33.58 46.13 -29.35
C ALA A 273 34.26 45.04 -28.47
N ALA A 274 35.15 45.41 -27.55
CA ALA A 274 35.58 44.53 -26.47
C ALA A 274 34.60 44.57 -25.29
N THR A 275 34.57 43.50 -24.47
CA THR A 275 33.60 43.33 -23.40
C THR A 275 34.24 42.96 -22.06
N HIS A 276 33.53 43.27 -20.99
CA HIS A 276 33.82 42.78 -19.64
C HIS A 276 32.52 42.48 -18.92
N SER A 277 32.56 41.57 -17.95
CA SER A 277 31.41 41.19 -17.13
C SER A 277 31.76 41.22 -15.65
N ASP A 278 30.76 41.50 -14.83
CA ASP A 278 30.84 41.47 -13.37
C ASP A 278 29.49 40.97 -12.82
N SER A 279 29.45 40.49 -11.58
CA SER A 279 28.26 39.84 -11.01
C SER A 279 27.90 40.39 -9.64
N VAL A 280 26.60 40.52 -9.41
CA VAL A 280 25.99 40.91 -8.13
C VAL A 280 25.03 39.81 -7.69
N THR A 281 25.13 39.36 -6.44
CA THR A 281 24.15 38.45 -5.85
C THR A 281 23.06 39.28 -5.17
N VAL A 282 21.81 39.00 -5.53
CA VAL A 282 20.62 39.61 -4.94
C VAL A 282 19.85 38.55 -4.17
N VAL A 283 19.70 38.74 -2.86
CA VAL A 283 18.85 37.89 -2.01
C VAL A 283 17.54 38.63 -1.74
N VAL A 284 16.44 38.05 -2.20
CA VAL A 284 15.07 38.44 -1.84
C VAL A 284 14.61 37.48 -0.76
N ASN A 285 14.53 37.95 0.48
CA ASN A 285 14.02 37.17 1.60
C ASN A 285 12.49 37.26 1.63
N GLU A 286 11.85 36.17 2.04
CA GLU A 286 10.45 36.15 2.47
C GLU A 286 10.25 37.08 3.68
N ALA A 287 9.04 37.61 3.86
CA ALA A 287 8.69 38.29 5.10
C ALA A 287 8.77 37.29 6.28
N PRO A 288 9.26 37.68 7.47
CA PRO A 288 9.19 36.81 8.63
C PRO A 288 7.73 36.60 9.05
N ASP A 289 7.32 35.34 9.20
CA ASP A 289 5.95 34.95 9.57
C ASP A 289 5.43 35.71 10.80
N GLN A 290 4.23 36.30 10.65
CA GLN A 290 3.59 37.09 11.69
C GLN A 290 2.31 36.41 12.19
N PHE A 291 2.40 35.81 13.37
CA PHE A 291 1.29 35.10 13.99
C PHE A 291 0.46 36.06 14.85
N THR A 292 -0.85 36.15 14.59
CA THR A 292 -1.80 36.91 15.43
C THR A 292 -2.68 35.98 16.24
N VAL A 293 -2.60 36.09 17.57
CA VAL A 293 -3.32 35.25 18.53
C VAL A 293 -4.18 36.09 19.48
N GLN A 294 -5.32 35.54 19.92
CA GLN A 294 -6.23 36.18 20.88
C GLN A 294 -6.41 35.32 22.12
N TYR A 295 -6.03 35.87 23.28
CA TYR A 295 -6.27 35.24 24.58
C TYR A 295 -7.49 35.89 25.25
N GLN A 296 -8.56 35.12 25.43
CA GLN A 296 -9.77 35.52 26.16
C GLN A 296 -9.58 35.24 27.66
N VAL A 297 -10.00 36.15 28.55
CA VAL A 297 -10.12 35.83 29.99
C VAL A 297 -11.08 34.64 30.14
N ALA A 298 -10.64 33.55 30.78
CA ALA A 298 -11.26 32.23 30.64
C ALA A 298 -11.82 31.62 31.94
N SER A 299 -11.61 32.22 33.12
CA SER A 299 -12.16 31.69 34.37
C SER A 299 -12.50 32.78 35.41
N LEU A 300 -13.27 32.38 36.43
CA LEU A 300 -13.55 33.23 37.59
C LEU A 300 -12.24 33.60 38.29
N TYR A 301 -12.10 34.86 38.69
CA TYR A 301 -10.88 35.43 39.26
C TYR A 301 -9.67 35.51 38.32
N ASP A 302 -9.84 35.31 37.00
CA ASP A 302 -8.83 35.76 36.01
C ASP A 302 -8.97 37.26 35.69
N ASP A 303 -10.09 37.88 36.08
CA ASP A 303 -10.25 39.32 36.15
C ASP A 303 -10.81 39.77 37.51
N THR A 304 -10.46 41.00 37.91
CA THR A 304 -11.04 41.60 39.13
C THR A 304 -10.88 43.12 39.17
N PHE A 305 -11.77 43.76 39.94
CA PHE A 305 -11.52 45.07 40.52
C PHE A 305 -11.35 44.94 42.04
N CYS A 306 -10.37 45.63 42.60
CA CYS A 306 -10.05 45.55 44.01
C CYS A 306 -9.68 46.91 44.61
N THR A 307 -9.81 47.01 45.93
CA THR A 307 -9.30 48.08 46.77
C THR A 307 -8.47 47.46 47.90
N SER A 308 -7.81 48.28 48.72
CA SER A 308 -7.02 47.78 49.86
C SER A 308 -7.81 46.92 50.87
N GLY A 309 -9.15 46.97 50.86
CA GLY A 309 -10.01 46.20 51.76
C GLY A 309 -11.06 45.31 51.07
N SER A 310 -11.07 45.20 49.73
CA SER A 310 -12.09 44.43 49.00
C SER A 310 -11.57 43.90 47.66
N ASN A 311 -12.09 42.74 47.24
CA ASN A 311 -11.78 42.09 45.97
C ASN A 311 -13.09 41.65 45.30
N ALA A 312 -13.27 41.96 44.02
CA ALA A 312 -14.55 41.81 43.32
C ALA A 312 -14.45 40.94 42.05
N GLY A 313 -13.60 39.91 42.04
CA GLY A 313 -13.35 39.00 40.91
C GLY A 313 -14.42 37.92 40.69
N SER A 314 -15.62 38.12 41.25
CA SER A 314 -16.81 37.29 41.03
C SER A 314 -18.03 38.13 40.62
N ASN A 315 -17.81 39.39 40.22
CA ASN A 315 -18.89 40.28 39.77
C ASN A 315 -19.10 40.13 38.26
N SER A 316 -20.24 40.57 37.74
CA SER A 316 -20.45 40.66 36.28
C SER A 316 -19.79 41.90 35.65
N THR A 317 -19.37 42.89 36.43
CA THR A 317 -18.74 44.12 35.92
C THR A 317 -17.69 44.64 36.88
N MET A 318 -16.68 45.32 36.34
CA MET A 318 -15.66 46.04 37.11
C MET A 318 -15.50 47.48 36.66
N SER A 319 -15.06 48.33 37.58
CA SER A 319 -14.51 49.63 37.24
C SER A 319 -13.18 49.44 36.50
N PHE A 320 -13.01 50.13 35.38
CA PHE A 320 -11.77 50.16 34.60
C PHE A 320 -11.75 51.46 33.77
N PRO A 321 -11.19 52.57 34.30
CA PRO A 321 -10.58 52.72 35.62
C PRO A 321 -11.67 53.03 36.68
N GLU A 322 -11.26 53.18 37.94
CA GLU A 322 -12.09 53.76 39.01
C GLU A 322 -11.99 55.31 39.00
N ASN A 323 -12.63 56.03 39.93
CA ASN A 323 -12.49 57.48 40.09
C ASN A 323 -11.21 57.92 40.85
N SER A 324 -10.35 57.00 41.29
CA SER A 324 -9.18 57.31 42.14
C SER A 324 -8.18 56.16 42.21
N ASP A 325 -6.94 56.45 42.63
CA ASP A 325 -5.88 55.47 42.92
C ASP A 325 -6.22 54.44 44.02
N ALA A 326 -7.33 54.63 44.76
CA ALA A 326 -7.78 53.68 45.78
C ALA A 326 -8.30 52.36 45.19
N GLY A 327 -8.59 52.32 43.88
CA GLY A 327 -9.05 51.13 43.15
C GLY A 327 -8.05 50.69 42.07
N ARG A 328 -7.91 49.37 41.90
CA ARG A 328 -7.05 48.73 40.88
C ARG A 328 -7.81 47.64 40.15
N THR A 329 -7.63 47.55 38.85
CA THR A 329 -8.18 46.48 38.01
C THR A 329 -7.06 45.51 37.65
N PHE A 330 -7.37 44.22 37.54
CA PHE A 330 -6.42 43.20 37.11
C PHE A 330 -7.07 42.26 36.09
N PHE A 331 -6.26 41.76 35.16
CA PHE A 331 -6.57 40.72 34.20
C PHE A 331 -5.41 39.72 34.17
N ARG A 332 -5.67 38.46 33.82
CA ARG A 332 -4.62 37.50 33.46
C ARG A 332 -5.06 36.55 32.35
N TRP A 333 -4.08 36.06 31.59
CA TRP A 333 -4.27 35.13 30.47
C TRP A 333 -3.13 34.12 30.44
N ALA A 334 -3.42 32.85 30.14
CA ALA A 334 -2.40 31.86 29.82
C ALA A 334 -1.84 32.18 28.43
N VAL A 335 -0.63 32.72 28.36
CA VAL A 335 -0.02 33.21 27.11
C VAL A 335 0.92 32.13 26.58
N GLY A 336 0.54 31.53 25.45
CA GLY A 336 1.26 30.44 24.76
C GLY A 336 2.13 30.92 23.61
N ILE A 337 2.90 31.98 23.82
CA ILE A 337 3.87 32.51 22.85
C ILE A 337 5.17 31.70 23.00
N PRO A 338 5.88 31.34 21.92
CA PRO A 338 7.12 30.59 22.02
C PRO A 338 8.25 31.43 22.62
N ASN A 339 9.25 30.77 23.21
CA ASN A 339 10.42 31.44 23.77
C ASN A 339 11.21 32.15 22.64
N ASN A 340 11.75 33.33 22.96
CA ASN A 340 12.47 34.22 22.03
C ASN A 340 11.63 34.83 20.89
N ALA A 341 10.30 34.71 20.93
CA ALA A 341 9.42 35.43 20.01
C ALA A 341 9.56 36.96 20.16
N THR A 342 9.54 37.67 19.04
CA THR A 342 9.48 39.14 19.00
C THR A 342 8.04 39.60 18.87
N ILE A 343 7.52 40.31 19.87
CA ILE A 343 6.16 40.88 19.86
C ILE A 343 6.15 42.12 18.96
N LEU A 344 5.42 42.04 17.86
CA LEU A 344 5.29 43.12 16.87
C LEU A 344 4.18 44.12 17.24
N SER A 345 3.10 43.64 17.85
CA SER A 345 2.07 44.48 18.47
C SER A 345 1.29 43.69 19.53
N ALA A 346 0.70 44.37 20.51
CA ALA A 346 -0.31 43.77 21.37
C ALA A 346 -1.38 44.78 21.80
N THR A 347 -2.65 44.38 21.86
CA THR A 347 -3.73 45.25 22.35
C THR A 347 -4.61 44.56 23.39
N LEU A 348 -4.90 45.28 24.46
CA LEU A 348 -5.95 44.92 25.40
C LEU A 348 -7.29 45.41 24.84
N ARG A 349 -8.21 44.49 24.59
CA ARG A 349 -9.58 44.78 24.16
C ARG A 349 -10.54 44.53 25.32
N VAL A 350 -11.33 45.55 25.68
CA VAL A 350 -12.35 45.46 26.73
C VAL A 350 -13.72 45.85 26.19
N LYS A 351 -14.78 45.20 26.68
CA LYS A 351 -16.17 45.49 26.29
C LYS A 351 -16.86 46.32 27.37
N ALA A 352 -17.39 47.48 26.97
CA ALA A 352 -18.05 48.43 27.87
C ALA A 352 -19.40 47.89 28.38
N SER A 353 -19.59 47.92 29.70
CA SER A 353 -20.82 47.45 30.36
C SER A 353 -21.75 48.59 30.80
N MET A 354 -21.47 49.84 30.39
CA MET A 354 -22.33 51.01 30.61
C MET A 354 -21.95 52.16 29.65
N ASP A 355 -22.89 53.06 29.39
CA ASP A 355 -22.60 54.33 28.71
C ASP A 355 -21.83 55.30 29.63
N ARG A 356 -20.82 55.98 29.06
CA ARG A 356 -20.04 57.00 29.76
C ARG A 356 -19.57 58.10 28.80
N ALA A 357 -20.31 59.19 28.74
CA ALA A 357 -20.10 60.32 27.82
C ALA A 357 -18.85 61.21 28.10
N VAL A 358 -17.79 60.67 28.71
CA VAL A 358 -16.57 61.41 29.08
C VAL A 358 -15.34 60.51 29.02
N ASN A 359 -14.19 61.06 28.64
CA ASN A 359 -12.92 60.35 28.62
C ASN A 359 -12.46 59.96 30.03
N ALA A 360 -11.66 58.91 30.12
CA ALA A 360 -10.95 58.50 31.34
C ALA A 360 -9.54 58.02 30.99
N GLY A 361 -8.63 58.00 31.96
CA GLY A 361 -7.28 57.49 31.77
C GLY A 361 -6.99 56.31 32.70
N VAL A 362 -6.43 55.23 32.14
CA VAL A 362 -5.87 54.11 32.90
C VAL A 362 -4.41 53.89 32.50
N ARG A 363 -3.57 53.59 33.49
CA ARG A 363 -2.20 53.10 33.31
C ARG A 363 -2.20 51.58 33.37
N LEU A 364 -1.66 50.95 32.34
CA LEU A 364 -1.48 49.51 32.23
C LEU A 364 -0.04 49.16 32.60
N ALA A 365 0.16 48.09 33.38
CA ALA A 365 1.48 47.64 33.83
C ALA A 365 1.52 46.12 34.04
N LEU A 366 2.65 45.50 33.70
CA LEU A 366 2.90 44.06 33.89
C LEU A 366 3.01 43.71 35.38
N VAL A 367 2.27 42.69 35.83
CA VAL A 367 2.41 42.12 37.18
C VAL A 367 3.74 41.38 37.32
N ASP A 368 4.42 41.62 38.43
CA ASP A 368 5.76 41.09 38.74
C ASP A 368 5.67 39.64 39.29
N SER A 369 5.24 38.71 38.42
CA SER A 369 5.16 37.26 38.68
C SER A 369 5.32 36.49 37.36
N ASP A 370 6.15 35.45 37.32
CA ASP A 370 6.45 34.69 36.07
C ASP A 370 5.28 33.78 35.65
N ASN A 371 4.47 33.38 36.62
CA ASN A 371 3.15 32.83 36.41
C ASN A 371 2.20 33.55 37.38
N CYS A 372 1.35 34.44 36.86
CA CYS A 372 0.49 35.29 37.68
C CYS A 372 -0.58 34.43 38.38
N PRO A 373 -0.65 34.41 39.72
CA PRO A 373 -1.66 33.63 40.43
C PRO A 373 -3.07 34.18 40.17
N SER A 374 -4.09 33.33 40.32
CA SER A 374 -5.48 33.77 40.19
C SER A 374 -5.86 34.76 41.30
N PHE A 375 -6.76 35.69 40.98
CA PHE A 375 -7.15 36.79 41.87
C PHE A 375 -8.23 36.37 42.88
N ASN A 376 -8.20 35.11 43.34
CA ASN A 376 -9.07 34.63 44.41
C ASN A 376 -8.67 35.25 45.78
N VAL A 377 -7.38 35.55 45.94
CA VAL A 377 -6.83 36.45 46.96
C VAL A 377 -6.76 37.86 46.38
N ASN A 378 -7.01 38.88 47.22
CA ASN A 378 -7.01 40.29 46.80
C ASN A 378 -5.64 40.72 46.22
N PRO A 379 -5.53 41.02 44.90
CA PRO A 379 -4.27 41.37 44.27
C PRO A 379 -3.86 42.84 44.46
N TYR A 380 -4.59 43.62 45.28
CA TYR A 380 -4.34 45.06 45.44
C TYR A 380 -2.87 45.39 45.76
N ALA A 381 -2.18 44.53 46.51
CA ALA A 381 -0.78 44.72 46.91
C ALA A 381 0.28 44.23 45.89
N SER A 382 -0.13 43.60 44.78
CA SER A 382 0.81 43.05 43.79
C SER A 382 1.73 44.12 43.21
N THR A 383 3.02 43.80 43.13
CA THR A 383 4.06 44.61 42.47
C THR A 383 3.89 44.55 40.95
N VAL A 384 4.44 45.56 40.28
CA VAL A 384 4.47 45.65 38.82
C VAL A 384 5.86 46.05 38.34
N VAL A 385 6.18 45.68 37.10
CA VAL A 385 7.42 46.06 36.44
C VAL A 385 7.30 47.51 35.95
N GLY A 386 7.86 48.45 36.70
CA GLY A 386 7.73 49.89 36.44
C GLY A 386 8.46 50.42 35.19
N ALA A 387 9.18 49.57 34.46
CA ALA A 387 9.85 49.91 33.20
C ALA A 387 8.90 49.83 31.99
N THR A 388 7.76 49.14 32.12
CA THR A 388 6.79 48.84 31.06
C THR A 388 5.39 49.29 31.47
N GLU A 389 5.25 50.58 31.80
CA GLU A 389 3.95 51.20 32.09
C GLU A 389 3.45 52.02 30.88
N THR A 390 2.23 51.73 30.42
CA THR A 390 1.62 52.40 29.26
C THR A 390 0.31 53.09 29.64
N ASP A 391 0.16 54.37 29.32
CA ASP A 391 -1.05 55.15 29.62
C ASP A 391 -2.07 55.11 28.47
N TRP A 392 -3.27 54.59 28.73
CA TRP A 392 -4.39 54.59 27.80
C TRP A 392 -5.42 55.67 28.16
N SER A 393 -5.57 56.65 27.26
CA SER A 393 -6.68 57.61 27.27
C SER A 393 -7.92 57.00 26.60
N MET A 394 -8.82 56.41 27.39
CA MET A 394 -10.07 55.84 26.90
C MET A 394 -11.04 56.93 26.41
N PRO A 395 -11.66 56.73 25.24
CA PRO A 395 -12.73 57.60 24.72
C PRO A 395 -14.03 57.41 25.52
N PRO A 396 -15.10 58.19 25.24
CA PRO A 396 -16.41 57.94 25.85
C PRO A 396 -16.91 56.53 25.53
N PHE A 397 -17.34 55.79 26.57
CA PHE A 397 -17.89 54.45 26.41
C PHE A 397 -19.37 54.49 25.99
N VAL A 398 -19.74 53.55 25.14
CA VAL A 398 -21.12 53.22 24.75
C VAL A 398 -21.35 51.76 25.14
N LEU A 399 -22.51 51.47 25.72
CA LEU A 399 -22.87 50.11 26.15
C LEU A 399 -22.67 49.08 25.03
N ASP A 400 -22.12 47.93 25.40
CA ASP A 400 -21.84 46.78 24.53
C ASP A 400 -20.83 47.01 23.38
N GLN A 401 -20.14 48.17 23.34
CA GLN A 401 -19.04 48.40 22.40
C GLN A 401 -17.71 47.87 22.93
N TRP A 402 -16.86 47.40 22.00
CA TRP A 402 -15.48 47.03 22.27
C TRP A 402 -14.54 48.22 22.10
N TYR A 403 -13.56 48.32 22.98
CA TYR A 403 -12.51 49.34 22.95
C TYR A 403 -11.14 48.67 23.05
N ALA A 404 -10.25 48.98 22.10
CA ALA A 404 -8.86 48.54 22.12
C ALA A 404 -7.97 49.59 22.79
N SER A 405 -6.98 49.14 23.54
CA SER A 405 -5.94 49.97 24.13
C SER A 405 -5.03 50.58 23.07
N VAL A 406 -4.17 51.50 23.51
CA VAL A 406 -2.88 51.73 22.83
C VAL A 406 -2.05 50.43 22.84
N ASP A 407 -1.02 50.36 22.00
CA ASP A 407 -0.14 49.20 21.95
C ASP A 407 0.50 48.91 23.32
N VAL A 408 0.52 47.63 23.70
CA VAL A 408 1.11 47.08 24.93
C VAL A 408 2.14 45.99 24.61
N SER A 409 2.66 45.94 23.37
CA SER A 409 3.75 45.08 22.91
C SER A 409 4.91 44.99 23.91
N ASP A 410 5.47 46.13 24.35
CA ASP A 410 6.54 46.21 25.37
C ASP A 410 6.20 45.46 26.67
N ILE A 411 4.93 45.46 27.09
CA ILE A 411 4.44 44.79 28.31
C ILE A 411 4.42 43.27 28.12
N VAL A 412 4.08 42.80 26.92
CA VAL A 412 4.05 41.38 26.57
C VAL A 412 5.47 40.86 26.31
N GLN A 413 6.31 41.61 25.59
CA GLN A 413 7.72 41.25 25.36
C GLN A 413 8.47 41.07 26.69
N ALA A 414 8.34 42.04 27.62
CA ALA A 414 8.96 41.95 28.95
C ALA A 414 8.39 40.86 29.88
N TYR A 415 7.35 40.14 29.43
CA TYR A 415 6.86 38.92 30.07
C TYR A 415 7.44 37.66 29.39
N VAL A 416 7.46 37.62 28.05
CA VAL A 416 8.04 36.51 27.26
C VAL A 416 9.56 36.41 27.44
N ASP A 417 10.25 37.54 27.58
CA ASP A 417 11.72 37.61 27.79
C ASP A 417 12.18 37.15 29.18
N ARG A 418 11.27 36.75 30.08
CA ARG A 418 11.66 36.42 31.45
C ARG A 418 12.36 35.06 31.53
N PRO A 419 13.46 34.94 32.31
CA PRO A 419 14.16 33.66 32.50
C PRO A 419 13.31 32.52 33.09
N GLY A 420 12.16 32.84 33.70
CA GLY A 420 11.20 31.88 34.24
C GLY A 420 9.94 31.69 33.37
N TYR A 421 9.89 32.30 32.18
CA TYR A 421 8.75 32.12 31.26
C TYR A 421 8.73 30.70 30.70
N VAL A 422 7.51 30.16 30.62
CA VAL A 422 7.18 28.89 29.96
C VAL A 422 5.88 29.15 29.19
N ALA A 423 5.85 28.82 27.90
CA ALA A 423 4.65 28.95 27.08
C ALA A 423 3.43 28.33 27.78
N GLY A 424 2.34 29.09 27.87
CA GLY A 424 1.12 28.74 28.63
C GLY A 424 1.07 29.30 30.05
N SER A 425 2.15 29.89 30.57
CA SER A 425 2.15 30.58 31.88
C SER A 425 1.27 31.83 31.86
N TYR A 426 0.71 32.22 33.03
CA TYR A 426 -0.23 33.34 33.08
C TYR A 426 0.45 34.72 33.12
N LEU A 427 0.29 35.52 32.06
CA LEU A 427 0.59 36.96 32.08
C LEU A 427 -0.43 37.66 32.97
N GLY A 428 0.02 38.52 33.89
CA GLY A 428 -0.86 39.39 34.68
C GLY A 428 -0.74 40.86 34.28
N LEU A 429 -1.86 41.55 34.09
CA LEU A 429 -1.91 42.97 33.71
C LEU A 429 -2.72 43.78 34.73
N ARG A 430 -2.16 44.88 35.23
CA ARG A 430 -2.81 45.80 36.19
C ARG A 430 -3.21 47.11 35.53
N GLY A 431 -4.47 47.52 35.70
CA GLY A 431 -4.97 48.87 35.45
C GLY A 431 -5.00 49.75 36.71
N GLN A 432 -4.41 50.94 36.65
CA GLN A 432 -4.49 51.98 37.68
C GLN A 432 -5.10 53.27 37.10
N TRP A 433 -5.96 53.96 37.85
CA TRP A 433 -6.51 55.26 37.43
C TRP A 433 -5.42 56.34 37.30
N ILE A 434 -5.53 57.20 36.29
CA ILE A 434 -4.68 58.40 36.15
C ILE A 434 -5.46 59.70 35.93
N SER A 435 -6.67 59.64 35.34
CA SER A 435 -7.50 60.84 35.10
C SER A 435 -8.95 60.50 34.75
N GLY A 436 -9.82 61.51 34.81
CA GLY A 436 -11.24 61.37 34.47
C GLY A 436 -12.05 60.70 35.58
N THR A 437 -13.08 59.95 35.19
CA THR A 437 -14.05 59.30 36.09
C THR A 437 -14.18 57.82 35.76
N TYR A 438 -14.77 57.04 36.66
CA TYR A 438 -14.94 55.61 36.45
C TYR A 438 -15.68 55.28 35.15
N HIS A 439 -15.16 54.28 34.46
CA HIS A 439 -15.79 53.54 33.36
C HIS A 439 -16.08 52.12 33.86
N LYS A 440 -16.90 51.35 33.16
CA LYS A 440 -17.13 49.94 33.50
C LYS A 440 -17.02 49.03 32.30
N VAL A 441 -16.41 47.87 32.55
CA VAL A 441 -16.25 46.78 31.59
C VAL A 441 -16.83 45.49 32.16
N TYR A 442 -17.19 44.58 31.26
CA TYR A 442 -17.63 43.25 31.63
C TYR A 442 -16.50 42.41 32.24
N GLN A 443 -16.85 41.54 33.20
CA GLN A 443 -15.97 40.47 33.71
C GLN A 443 -16.35 39.12 33.09
N TYR A 444 -15.52 38.09 33.29
CA TYR A 444 -15.87 36.70 32.98
C TYR A 444 -17.17 36.24 33.65
N SER A 445 -17.45 36.68 34.89
CA SER A 445 -18.64 36.30 35.68
C SER A 445 -19.99 36.87 35.18
N THR A 446 -20.09 37.29 33.92
CA THR A 446 -21.28 37.89 33.30
C THR A 446 -22.38 36.90 32.92
N GLY A 447 -22.10 35.60 32.92
CA GLY A 447 -22.97 34.60 32.28
C GLY A 447 -22.88 34.63 30.74
N ALA A 448 -21.97 35.44 30.18
CA ALA A 448 -21.65 35.51 28.76
C ALA A 448 -20.13 35.73 28.62
N PRO A 449 -19.31 34.68 28.85
CA PRO A 449 -17.86 34.79 28.97
C PRO A 449 -17.15 35.39 27.74
N THR A 450 -17.80 35.33 26.57
CA THR A 450 -17.39 36.00 25.32
C THR A 450 -17.36 37.54 25.38
N ASN A 451 -17.77 38.16 26.49
CA ASN A 451 -17.71 39.60 26.71
C ASN A 451 -16.54 40.05 27.62
N ALA A 452 -15.78 39.13 28.21
CA ALA A 452 -14.65 39.46 29.08
C ALA A 452 -13.47 40.01 28.26
N ALA A 453 -12.41 40.50 28.90
CA ALA A 453 -11.30 41.10 28.17
C ALA A 453 -10.53 40.10 27.28
N VAL A 454 -10.05 40.59 26.14
CA VAL A 454 -9.18 39.86 25.21
C VAL A 454 -7.83 40.56 25.16
N LEU A 455 -6.75 39.79 25.20
CA LEU A 455 -5.41 40.24 24.86
C LEU A 455 -5.08 39.69 23.47
N GLU A 456 -4.99 40.58 22.49
CA GLU A 456 -4.63 40.28 21.10
C GLU A 456 -3.14 40.58 20.91
N ILE A 457 -2.37 39.63 20.38
CA ILE A 457 -0.90 39.72 20.24
C ILE A 457 -0.52 39.31 18.82
N THR A 458 0.28 40.12 18.15
CA THR A 458 1.00 39.76 16.92
C THR A 458 2.48 39.63 17.23
N TYR A 459 3.10 38.54 16.79
CA TYR A 459 4.53 38.25 17.03
C TYR A 459 5.17 37.56 15.82
N ALA A 460 6.50 37.57 15.75
CA ALA A 460 7.29 36.84 14.77
C ALA A 460 8.47 36.12 15.44
N GLY A 461 8.83 34.96 14.90
CA GLY A 461 9.88 34.09 15.41
C GLY A 461 9.56 33.37 16.73
N GLY A 462 10.48 32.50 17.13
CA GLY A 462 10.26 31.43 18.10
C GLY A 462 10.30 30.06 17.40
N ASN A 463 10.17 28.97 18.16
CA ASN A 463 9.98 27.62 17.63
C ASN A 463 8.88 26.94 18.47
N PHE A 464 7.82 26.43 17.85
CA PHE A 464 6.87 25.52 18.49
C PHE A 464 7.32 24.06 18.32
N PRO A 465 7.28 23.23 19.37
CA PRO A 465 7.53 21.80 19.20
C PRO A 465 6.52 21.19 18.20
N PRO A 466 6.96 20.27 17.34
CA PRO A 466 6.10 19.59 16.37
C PRO A 466 4.99 18.81 17.06
N THR A 467 3.96 18.44 16.31
CA THR A 467 2.97 17.44 16.72
C THR A 467 3.37 16.08 16.17
N ALA A 468 3.71 15.15 17.06
CA ALA A 468 3.89 13.74 16.71
C ALA A 468 2.52 13.07 16.52
N ASP A 469 2.43 12.23 15.48
CA ASP A 469 1.33 11.29 15.25
C ASP A 469 1.97 9.97 14.84
N ALA A 470 1.86 8.95 15.71
CA ALA A 470 2.39 7.62 15.46
C ALA A 470 1.51 6.81 14.50
N GLY A 471 0.25 7.22 14.28
CA GLY A 471 -0.78 6.41 13.63
C GLY A 471 -1.55 5.51 14.60
N THR A 472 -2.52 4.77 14.06
CA THR A 472 -3.38 3.86 14.85
C THR A 472 -2.66 2.59 15.31
N ASP A 473 -3.07 2.07 16.46
CA ASP A 473 -2.68 0.72 16.93
C ASP A 473 -2.83 -0.35 15.83
N GLN A 474 -1.89 -1.27 15.76
CA GLN A 474 -1.83 -2.33 14.74
C GLN A 474 -2.02 -3.71 15.36
N VAL A 475 -2.72 -4.59 14.64
CA VAL A 475 -2.86 -6.01 14.99
C VAL A 475 -2.56 -6.84 13.76
N LEU A 476 -1.56 -7.71 13.84
CA LEU A 476 -0.98 -8.46 12.72
C LEU A 476 -0.79 -9.93 13.10
N PRO A 477 -1.05 -10.90 12.21
CA PRO A 477 -0.61 -12.28 12.40
C PRO A 477 0.89 -12.42 12.12
N ASP A 478 1.59 -13.34 12.80
CA ASP A 478 2.87 -13.86 12.31
C ASP A 478 2.61 -14.68 11.04
N THR A 479 2.87 -14.06 9.89
CA THR A 479 2.74 -14.67 8.55
C THR A 479 4.00 -15.40 8.10
N SER A 480 5.13 -15.14 8.75
CA SER A 480 6.42 -15.78 8.48
C SER A 480 6.51 -17.17 9.12
N PHE A 481 5.75 -17.36 10.20
CA PHE A 481 5.71 -18.54 11.06
C PHE A 481 7.03 -18.80 11.81
N ASP A 482 7.81 -17.75 12.09
CA ASP A 482 9.12 -17.83 12.76
C ASP A 482 9.14 -17.29 14.20
N GLY A 483 8.00 -16.80 14.71
CA GLY A 483 7.86 -16.15 16.00
C GLY A 483 8.05 -14.62 15.95
N SER A 484 8.11 -14.04 14.76
CA SER A 484 8.22 -12.60 14.54
C SER A 484 7.55 -12.14 13.22
N GLU A 485 7.23 -10.84 13.13
CA GLU A 485 6.57 -10.25 11.96
C GLU A 485 7.21 -8.90 11.58
N LEU A 486 7.25 -8.58 10.28
CA LEU A 486 7.80 -7.34 9.75
C LEU A 486 6.72 -6.24 9.73
N VAL A 487 6.71 -5.45 10.80
CA VAL A 487 5.74 -4.38 11.01
C VAL A 487 6.15 -3.11 10.27
N THR A 488 5.16 -2.40 9.69
CA THR A 488 5.37 -1.13 9.00
C THR A 488 4.75 0.01 9.80
N PHE A 489 5.55 1.03 10.11
CA PHE A 489 5.13 2.23 10.84
C PHE A 489 4.95 3.40 9.87
N ASP A 490 3.93 4.22 10.10
CA ASP A 490 3.64 5.43 9.31
C ASP A 490 3.31 6.59 10.26
N GLY A 491 4.25 7.53 10.36
CA GLY A 491 4.16 8.74 11.15
C GLY A 491 4.00 9.99 10.28
N THR A 492 3.60 9.83 9.01
CA THR A 492 3.42 10.95 8.06
C THR A 492 2.28 11.90 8.45
N GLY A 493 1.43 11.52 9.40
CA GLY A 493 0.46 12.41 10.06
C GLY A 493 1.11 13.47 10.98
N SER A 494 2.38 13.27 11.37
CA SER A 494 3.11 14.24 12.19
C SER A 494 3.30 15.55 11.43
N SER A 495 3.17 16.67 12.12
CA SER A 495 3.24 18.01 11.52
C SER A 495 4.03 18.98 12.38
N ASP A 496 4.48 20.06 11.77
CA ASP A 496 5.12 21.20 12.42
C ASP A 496 4.36 22.48 12.00
N SER A 497 4.21 23.44 12.90
CA SER A 497 3.29 24.59 12.72
C SER A 497 3.97 25.86 12.23
N ASP A 498 5.27 25.98 12.45
CA ASP A 498 6.15 27.10 12.09
C ASP A 498 7.44 26.62 11.41
N GLY A 499 7.46 25.35 10.96
CA GLY A 499 8.63 24.73 10.36
C GLY A 499 8.36 23.41 9.63
N THR A 500 9.36 22.53 9.67
CA THR A 500 9.42 21.24 8.99
C THR A 500 10.05 20.18 9.89
N ILE A 501 9.55 18.94 9.82
CA ILE A 501 10.13 17.83 10.60
C ILE A 501 11.45 17.38 9.98
N ALA A 502 12.55 17.57 10.71
CA ALA A 502 13.90 17.18 10.33
C ALA A 502 14.19 15.69 10.57
N SER A 503 13.56 15.04 11.56
CA SER A 503 13.76 13.60 11.79
C SER A 503 12.59 12.89 12.49
N TYR A 504 12.53 11.57 12.25
CA TYR A 504 11.55 10.64 12.80
C TYR A 504 12.32 9.42 13.35
N VAL A 505 12.11 9.07 14.61
CA VAL A 505 12.75 7.93 15.29
C VAL A 505 11.69 7.08 15.95
N TRP A 506 11.62 5.80 15.58
CA TRP A 506 10.74 4.80 16.19
C TRP A 506 11.52 4.00 17.23
N SER A 507 10.94 3.80 18.40
CA SER A 507 11.60 3.12 19.51
C SER A 507 10.65 2.22 20.31
N GLU A 508 11.19 1.15 20.87
CA GLU A 508 10.54 0.33 21.89
C GLU A 508 11.36 0.41 23.18
N ASP A 509 10.72 0.58 24.33
CA ASP A 509 11.40 0.76 25.64
C ASP A 509 12.54 1.80 25.62
N SER A 510 12.36 2.89 24.86
CA SER A 510 13.36 3.95 24.59
C SER A 510 14.61 3.50 23.79
N VAL A 511 14.60 2.31 23.19
CA VAL A 511 15.64 1.80 22.28
C VAL A 511 15.19 2.05 20.83
N PRO A 512 15.93 2.81 20.01
CA PRO A 512 15.59 3.01 18.61
C PRO A 512 15.59 1.70 17.82
N ILE A 513 14.48 1.41 17.15
CA ILE A 513 14.29 0.22 16.30
C ILE A 513 14.25 0.56 14.80
N ALA A 514 13.77 1.75 14.44
CA ALA A 514 13.71 2.23 13.06
C ALA A 514 13.73 3.77 12.97
N ALA A 515 13.86 4.32 11.77
CA ALA A 515 13.86 5.77 11.52
C ALA A 515 13.27 6.09 10.14
N GLY A 516 12.72 7.30 10.00
CA GLY A 516 12.00 7.75 8.80
C GLY A 516 10.49 7.91 9.03
N ALA A 517 9.85 8.77 8.23
CA ALA A 517 8.42 9.05 8.35
C ALA A 517 7.56 7.80 8.10
N THR A 518 7.96 6.99 7.12
CA THR A 518 7.56 5.58 7.01
C THR A 518 8.78 4.70 7.30
N ALA A 519 8.58 3.62 8.05
CA ALA A 519 9.66 2.77 8.53
C ALA A 519 9.18 1.32 8.73
N GLN A 520 10.12 0.38 8.91
CA GLN A 520 9.79 -1.02 9.21
C GLN A 520 10.71 -1.57 10.30
N ALA A 521 10.17 -2.46 11.14
CA ALA A 521 10.94 -3.23 12.13
C ALA A 521 10.35 -4.64 12.30
N VAL A 522 11.20 -5.60 12.64
CA VAL A 522 10.75 -6.96 13.01
C VAL A 522 10.42 -6.96 14.49
N LEU A 523 9.17 -7.28 14.83
CA LEU A 523 8.69 -7.42 16.20
C LEU A 523 8.39 -8.90 16.49
N SER A 524 8.63 -9.35 17.72
CA SER A 524 8.27 -10.71 18.14
C SER A 524 6.75 -10.89 18.25
N VAL A 525 6.28 -12.14 18.34
CA VAL A 525 4.94 -12.45 18.82
C VAL A 525 4.71 -11.84 20.21
N GLY A 526 3.62 -11.09 20.38
CA GLY A 526 3.28 -10.39 21.63
C GLY A 526 2.82 -8.95 21.44
N THR A 527 2.67 -8.24 22.56
CA THR A 527 2.27 -6.82 22.60
C THR A 527 3.50 -5.93 22.74
N HIS A 528 3.67 -5.01 21.80
CA HIS A 528 4.76 -4.07 21.68
C HIS A 528 4.25 -2.63 21.80
N THR A 529 4.93 -1.79 22.58
CA THR A 529 4.58 -0.36 22.72
C THR A 529 5.61 0.47 21.97
N ILE A 530 5.24 0.94 20.78
CA ILE A 530 6.13 1.67 19.89
C ILE A 530 5.94 3.17 20.10
N THR A 531 7.02 3.88 20.38
CA THR A 531 7.07 5.34 20.54
C THR A 531 7.72 5.97 19.33
N LEU A 532 6.97 6.83 18.62
CA LEU A 532 7.52 7.77 17.65
C LEU A 532 8.07 8.99 18.39
N THR A 533 9.27 9.43 18.03
CA THR A 533 9.81 10.74 18.37
C THR A 533 10.06 11.51 17.07
N VAL A 534 9.51 12.71 16.95
CA VAL A 534 9.79 13.64 15.85
C VAL A 534 10.60 14.83 16.34
N THR A 535 11.41 15.41 15.46
CA THR A 535 12.23 16.60 15.73
C THR A 535 12.09 17.59 14.57
N ASP A 536 11.81 18.85 14.86
CA ASP A 536 11.73 19.93 13.86
C ASP A 536 13.12 20.41 13.37
N ASN A 537 13.15 21.33 12.40
CA ASN A 537 14.38 21.92 11.86
C ASN A 537 15.16 22.78 12.87
N ASP A 538 14.53 23.24 13.94
CA ASP A 538 15.09 24.12 14.96
C ASP A 538 15.46 23.35 16.26
N GLY A 539 15.24 22.04 16.27
CA GLY A 539 15.70 21.09 17.28
C GLY A 539 14.75 20.85 18.47
N ALA A 540 13.49 21.30 18.44
CA ALA A 540 12.50 20.87 19.44
C ALA A 540 11.88 19.52 19.02
N THR A 541 11.21 18.87 19.96
CA THR A 541 10.84 17.44 19.85
C THR A 541 9.48 17.16 20.45
N ALA A 542 8.75 16.23 19.83
CA ALA A 542 7.53 15.66 20.40
C ALA A 542 7.48 14.14 20.22
N THR A 543 6.59 13.49 20.96
CA THR A 543 6.45 12.02 20.99
C THR A 543 5.01 11.59 20.98
N ASP A 544 4.72 10.49 20.31
CA ASP A 544 3.42 9.78 20.35
C ASP A 544 3.63 8.26 20.38
N THR A 545 2.61 7.48 20.75
CA THR A 545 2.72 6.03 21.00
C THR A 545 1.59 5.22 20.38
N MET A 546 1.93 4.09 19.76
CA MET A 546 0.99 3.05 19.33
C MET A 546 1.24 1.72 20.06
N GLN A 547 0.21 0.89 20.15
CA GLN A 547 0.33 -0.54 20.41
C GLN A 547 0.44 -1.32 19.10
N VAL A 548 1.34 -2.30 19.06
CA VAL A 548 1.36 -3.33 18.02
C VAL A 548 1.18 -4.69 18.68
N PHE A 549 0.22 -5.48 18.21
CA PHE A 549 0.04 -6.86 18.65
C PHE A 549 0.31 -7.84 17.50
N VAL A 550 1.33 -8.69 17.68
CA VAL A 550 1.66 -9.77 16.74
C VAL A 550 1.10 -11.08 17.29
N HIS A 551 0.13 -11.67 16.58
CA HIS A 551 -0.55 -12.89 17.03
C HIS A 551 0.35 -14.13 16.97
N PRO A 552 0.25 -15.03 17.96
CA PRO A 552 0.93 -16.31 17.94
C PRO A 552 0.38 -17.24 16.87
N VAL A 553 1.28 -18.03 16.27
CA VAL A 553 0.95 -19.25 15.55
C VAL A 553 1.37 -20.45 16.40
N PHE A 554 0.43 -21.37 16.62
CA PHE A 554 0.61 -22.55 17.45
C PHE A 554 0.71 -23.83 16.59
N TYR A 555 1.50 -24.79 17.05
CA TYR A 555 1.82 -26.02 16.34
C TYR A 555 1.38 -27.25 17.14
N VAL A 556 0.73 -28.20 16.45
CA VAL A 556 0.22 -29.44 17.06
C VAL A 556 0.69 -30.68 16.29
N ASP A 557 1.35 -31.59 16.99
CA ASP A 557 1.80 -32.90 16.51
C ASP A 557 1.39 -33.98 17.53
N PHE A 558 0.25 -34.63 17.29
CA PHE A 558 -0.31 -35.62 18.23
C PHE A 558 0.58 -36.85 18.48
N GLU A 559 1.44 -37.19 17.52
CA GLU A 559 2.29 -38.38 17.56
C GLU A 559 3.70 -38.08 18.07
N GLY A 560 4.19 -36.83 17.88
CA GLY A 560 5.56 -36.42 18.20
C GLY A 560 5.74 -35.27 19.19
N GLY A 561 4.70 -34.50 19.49
CA GLY A 561 4.74 -33.31 20.35
C GLY A 561 4.56 -33.60 21.86
N SER A 562 4.57 -32.54 22.68
CA SER A 562 4.35 -32.62 24.12
C SER A 562 3.55 -31.43 24.65
N ASP A 563 2.57 -31.72 25.52
CA ASP A 563 1.81 -30.70 26.26
C ASP A 563 2.65 -29.88 27.25
N ALA A 564 3.92 -30.23 27.45
CA ALA A 564 4.87 -29.45 28.24
C ALA A 564 5.56 -28.32 27.44
N ASP A 565 5.46 -28.34 26.11
CA ASP A 565 6.20 -27.45 25.22
C ASP A 565 5.45 -26.12 24.97
N SER A 566 6.12 -25.14 24.35
CA SER A 566 5.56 -23.79 24.15
C SER A 566 4.40 -23.75 23.16
N GLY A 567 4.38 -24.67 22.19
CA GLY A 567 3.49 -24.65 21.03
C GLY A 567 3.91 -23.66 19.96
N MET A 568 4.91 -22.81 20.20
CA MET A 568 5.25 -21.65 19.35
C MET A 568 6.20 -21.99 18.19
N SER A 569 6.62 -23.24 18.04
CA SER A 569 7.42 -23.67 16.88
C SER A 569 7.19 -25.14 16.52
N PRO A 570 7.52 -25.57 15.28
CA PRO A 570 7.47 -26.98 14.87
C PRO A 570 8.30 -27.95 15.72
N GLY A 571 9.32 -27.45 16.44
CA GLY A 571 10.18 -28.23 17.32
C GLY A 571 9.73 -28.27 18.79
N GLU A 572 8.73 -27.46 19.15
CA GLU A 572 8.12 -27.35 20.48
C GLU A 572 6.60 -27.48 20.36
N ALA A 573 6.14 -28.33 19.43
CA ALA A 573 4.73 -28.53 19.14
C ALA A 573 3.99 -29.28 20.27
N TRP A 574 2.75 -28.90 20.52
CA TRP A 574 1.90 -29.59 21.50
C TRP A 574 1.46 -30.96 21.02
N GLN A 575 1.20 -31.87 21.97
CA GLN A 575 0.55 -33.14 21.65
C GLN A 575 -0.95 -32.93 21.41
N HIS A 576 -1.60 -32.16 22.29
CA HIS A 576 -3.01 -31.83 22.18
C HIS A 576 -3.25 -30.36 21.85
N CYS A 577 -4.25 -30.09 21.02
CA CYS A 577 -4.72 -28.74 20.76
C CYS A 577 -5.45 -28.15 21.98
N PRO A 578 -5.37 -26.83 22.24
CA PRO A 578 -6.28 -26.16 23.15
C PRO A 578 -7.74 -26.52 22.87
N GLY A 579 -8.48 -26.89 23.92
CA GLY A 579 -9.87 -27.33 23.82
C GLY A 579 -10.04 -28.84 23.67
N ASP A 580 -8.97 -29.63 23.49
CA ASP A 580 -9.04 -31.08 23.61
C ASP A 580 -9.26 -31.51 25.08
N PRO A 581 -10.22 -32.41 25.39
CA PRO A 581 -10.44 -32.90 26.75
C PRO A 581 -9.24 -33.58 27.41
N ASN A 582 -8.29 -34.07 26.61
CA ASN A 582 -7.07 -34.73 27.10
C ASN A 582 -5.86 -33.80 27.16
N ALA A 583 -5.99 -32.54 26.71
CA ALA A 583 -4.92 -31.56 26.82
C ALA A 583 -4.50 -31.37 28.29
N THR A 584 -3.19 -31.35 28.51
CA THR A 584 -2.57 -31.06 29.80
C THR A 584 -1.61 -29.86 29.67
N GLY A 585 -0.84 -29.58 30.72
CA GLY A 585 0.28 -28.62 30.67
C GLY A 585 -0.09 -27.24 30.10
N VAL A 586 0.64 -26.81 29.08
CA VAL A 586 0.50 -25.52 28.40
C VAL A 586 -0.83 -25.42 27.62
N PRO A 587 -1.15 -26.29 26.64
CA PRO A 587 -2.35 -26.13 25.81
C PRO A 587 -3.66 -26.17 26.61
N ALA A 588 -3.69 -26.87 27.75
CA ALA A 588 -4.84 -26.86 28.66
C ALA A 588 -5.12 -25.51 29.34
N SER A 589 -4.14 -24.59 29.33
CA SER A 589 -4.23 -23.26 29.93
C SER A 589 -4.41 -22.13 28.92
N ILE A 590 -4.21 -22.41 27.63
CA ILE A 590 -4.38 -21.44 26.54
C ILE A 590 -5.87 -21.24 26.26
N GLY A 591 -6.28 -19.97 26.23
CA GLY A 591 -7.54 -19.55 25.62
C GLY A 591 -7.21 -18.79 24.35
N LEU A 592 -7.63 -19.33 23.19
CA LEU A 592 -7.39 -18.70 21.90
C LEU A 592 -8.17 -17.38 21.79
N ILE A 593 -7.61 -16.42 21.07
CA ILE A 593 -8.21 -15.12 20.75
C ILE A 593 -8.24 -14.89 19.24
N GLY A 594 -9.14 -14.01 18.78
CA GLY A 594 -9.27 -13.70 17.35
C GLY A 594 -7.98 -13.19 16.73
N GLY A 595 -7.51 -13.88 15.69
CA GLY A 595 -6.20 -13.67 15.05
C GLY A 595 -5.24 -14.85 15.26
N ASP A 596 -5.47 -15.70 16.28
CA ASP A 596 -4.63 -16.87 16.55
C ASP A 596 -4.84 -17.97 15.49
N LYS A 597 -3.73 -18.60 15.05
CA LYS A 597 -3.74 -19.73 14.12
C LYS A 597 -3.12 -20.98 14.76
N VAL A 598 -3.79 -22.11 14.63
CA VAL A 598 -3.31 -23.43 15.08
C VAL A 598 -3.06 -24.31 13.87
N ILE A 599 -1.79 -24.61 13.59
CA ILE A 599 -1.35 -25.48 12.50
C ILE A 599 -1.17 -26.90 13.03
N PHE A 600 -1.86 -27.84 12.41
CA PHE A 600 -1.68 -29.28 12.63
C PHE A 600 -0.68 -29.84 11.63
N LYS A 601 0.25 -30.66 12.09
CA LYS A 601 1.28 -31.27 11.25
C LYS A 601 0.68 -32.13 10.12
N GLY A 602 1.04 -31.82 8.88
CA GLY A 602 0.58 -32.55 7.71
C GLY A 602 0.93 -34.04 7.78
N GLY A 603 -0.06 -34.92 7.54
CA GLY A 603 0.11 -36.36 7.53
C GLY A 603 0.24 -37.03 8.91
N ALA A 604 0.31 -36.27 10.00
CA ALA A 604 0.21 -36.81 11.36
C ALA A 604 -1.24 -37.17 11.69
N VAL A 605 -1.44 -38.21 12.51
CA VAL A 605 -2.79 -38.69 12.87
C VAL A 605 -3.22 -38.18 14.25
N TYR A 606 -4.08 -37.16 14.26
CA TYR A 606 -4.71 -36.63 15.46
C TYR A 606 -5.87 -37.54 15.93
N ARG A 607 -5.72 -38.17 17.10
CA ARG A 607 -6.74 -39.09 17.68
C ARG A 607 -7.52 -38.50 18.86
N GLY A 608 -7.60 -37.17 18.93
CA GLY A 608 -8.37 -36.45 19.94
C GLY A 608 -9.74 -35.97 19.45
N ARG A 609 -10.29 -34.97 20.15
CA ARG A 609 -11.45 -34.17 19.72
C ARG A 609 -11.32 -32.76 20.29
N ILE A 610 -11.65 -31.72 19.54
CA ILE A 610 -11.46 -30.34 19.96
C ILE A 610 -12.82 -29.70 20.26
N ASN A 611 -12.98 -29.14 21.46
CA ASN A 611 -14.15 -28.33 21.80
C ASN A 611 -13.83 -26.86 21.47
N CYS A 612 -14.27 -26.37 20.32
CA CYS A 612 -14.05 -25.00 19.87
C CYS A 612 -14.96 -24.04 20.65
N ASN A 613 -14.43 -23.41 21.69
CA ASN A 613 -15.18 -22.52 22.60
C ASN A 613 -14.72 -21.05 22.55
N TRP A 614 -13.87 -20.69 21.58
CA TRP A 614 -13.30 -19.36 21.44
C TRP A 614 -13.68 -18.74 20.10
N SER A 615 -14.11 -17.48 20.15
CA SER A 615 -14.50 -16.70 18.98
C SER A 615 -13.37 -15.77 18.55
N GLY A 616 -13.24 -15.57 17.25
CA GLY A 616 -12.48 -14.45 16.69
C GLY A 616 -13.30 -13.17 16.59
N SER A 617 -12.82 -12.23 15.78
CA SER A 617 -13.54 -11.03 15.36
C SER A 617 -13.45 -10.81 13.85
N GLU A 618 -14.19 -9.85 13.33
CA GLU A 618 -14.04 -9.39 11.95
C GLU A 618 -12.57 -9.02 11.66
N GLY A 619 -12.04 -9.45 10.52
CA GLY A 619 -10.63 -9.31 10.15
C GLY A 619 -9.63 -10.22 10.89
N LEU A 620 -10.01 -10.77 12.05
CA LEU A 620 -9.15 -11.58 12.93
C LEU A 620 -9.86 -12.87 13.37
N PRO A 621 -10.09 -13.84 12.47
CA PRO A 621 -10.68 -15.12 12.83
C PRO A 621 -9.69 -15.97 13.64
N ILE A 622 -10.20 -16.96 14.39
CA ILE A 622 -9.39 -18.08 14.88
C ILE A 622 -9.31 -19.13 13.78
N VAL A 623 -8.11 -19.61 13.47
CA VAL A 623 -7.87 -20.51 12.32
C VAL A 623 -7.34 -21.87 12.78
N TYR A 624 -8.03 -22.95 12.44
CA TYR A 624 -7.55 -24.33 12.56
C TYR A 624 -7.12 -24.82 11.17
N ASP A 625 -5.81 -24.96 10.96
CA ASP A 625 -5.19 -25.21 9.66
C ASP A 625 -4.55 -26.59 9.61
N GLY A 626 -4.95 -27.41 8.63
CA GLY A 626 -4.44 -28.75 8.41
C GLY A 626 -3.16 -28.81 7.57
N ASN A 627 -2.25 -27.85 7.68
CA ASN A 627 -1.04 -27.65 6.86
C ASN A 627 -1.36 -27.23 5.40
N THR A 628 -2.19 -26.20 5.22
CA THR A 628 -2.55 -25.66 3.88
C THR A 628 -1.34 -25.11 3.12
N ALA A 629 -0.41 -24.47 3.82
CA ALA A 629 0.83 -23.94 3.26
C ALA A 629 1.84 -25.03 2.85
N GLY A 630 1.63 -26.29 3.28
CA GLY A 630 2.54 -27.40 2.98
C GLY A 630 3.91 -27.31 3.65
N THR A 631 4.10 -26.42 4.62
CA THR A 631 5.40 -26.07 5.23
C THR A 631 5.84 -27.04 6.33
N TRP A 632 4.92 -27.76 6.98
CA TRP A 632 5.25 -28.65 8.09
C TRP A 632 4.49 -30.00 8.04
N GLY A 633 5.24 -31.06 7.73
CA GLY A 633 4.70 -32.41 7.52
C GLY A 633 4.53 -32.74 6.04
N THR A 634 3.59 -33.63 5.70
CA THR A 634 3.30 -34.04 4.32
C THR A 634 1.80 -34.13 4.08
N GLY A 635 1.28 -33.34 3.13
CA GLY A 635 -0.16 -33.29 2.85
C GLY A 635 -0.97 -32.66 3.99
N LYS A 636 -2.26 -32.96 4.02
CA LYS A 636 -3.20 -32.46 5.03
C LYS A 636 -3.06 -33.19 6.38
N ALA A 637 -3.40 -32.53 7.49
CA ALA A 637 -3.46 -33.17 8.80
C ALA A 637 -4.69 -34.09 8.93
N ILE A 638 -4.53 -35.24 9.60
CA ILE A 638 -5.55 -36.31 9.62
C ILE A 638 -6.16 -36.47 11.01
N PHE A 639 -7.42 -36.07 11.15
CA PHE A 639 -8.26 -36.35 12.31
C PHE A 639 -8.95 -37.70 12.14
N ASP A 640 -8.69 -38.66 13.03
CA ASP A 640 -9.10 -40.06 12.85
C ASP A 640 -9.90 -40.60 14.05
N GLY A 641 -11.20 -40.78 13.84
CA GLY A 641 -12.16 -41.30 14.83
C GLY A 641 -12.07 -42.81 15.12
N SER A 642 -11.10 -43.53 14.52
CA SER A 642 -10.95 -44.99 14.65
C SER A 642 -9.69 -45.42 15.39
N GLU A 643 -9.68 -46.64 15.92
CA GLU A 643 -8.50 -47.31 16.48
C GLU A 643 -8.09 -48.51 15.62
N ALA A 644 -6.79 -48.82 15.58
CA ALA A 644 -6.28 -50.00 14.90
C ALA A 644 -6.67 -51.28 15.67
N LEU A 645 -7.41 -52.17 15.02
CA LEU A 645 -7.84 -53.45 15.57
C LEU A 645 -6.86 -54.55 15.20
N SER A 646 -6.17 -55.11 16.19
CA SER A 646 -5.05 -56.05 16.03
C SER A 646 -5.29 -57.39 16.75
N GLY A 647 -4.37 -58.35 16.56
CA GLY A 647 -4.44 -59.66 17.23
C GLY A 647 -5.44 -60.64 16.58
N TRP A 648 -5.76 -60.46 15.30
CA TRP A 648 -6.76 -61.27 14.60
C TRP A 648 -6.39 -62.76 14.58
N THR A 649 -7.31 -63.58 15.05
CA THR A 649 -7.16 -65.04 15.16
C THR A 649 -8.12 -65.75 14.20
N PRO A 650 -7.67 -66.70 13.36
CA PRO A 650 -8.55 -67.44 12.46
C PRO A 650 -9.38 -68.46 13.26
N CYS A 651 -10.67 -68.57 12.97
CA CYS A 651 -11.54 -69.55 13.61
C CYS A 651 -11.08 -70.99 13.27
N GLN A 652 -11.05 -71.89 14.26
CA GLN A 652 -10.58 -73.26 14.07
C GLN A 652 -11.73 -74.27 13.90
N SER A 653 -12.97 -73.84 14.16
CA SER A 653 -14.19 -74.64 14.06
C SER A 653 -15.42 -73.74 13.97
N ALA A 654 -16.55 -74.32 13.57
CA ALA A 654 -17.86 -73.65 13.62
C ALA A 654 -18.19 -73.11 15.03
N ASN A 655 -17.77 -73.82 16.09
CA ASN A 655 -18.03 -73.39 17.47
C ASN A 655 -17.25 -72.11 17.85
N ASP A 656 -16.04 -71.92 17.31
CA ASP A 656 -15.26 -70.68 17.53
C ASP A 656 -15.85 -69.48 16.77
N ALA A 657 -16.63 -69.77 15.73
CA ALA A 657 -17.39 -68.85 14.89
C ALA A 657 -18.89 -68.77 15.26
N GLY A 658 -19.25 -69.02 16.53
CA GLY A 658 -20.63 -68.86 17.02
C GLY A 658 -21.66 -69.79 16.35
N GLY A 659 -21.23 -70.91 15.76
CA GLY A 659 -22.06 -71.86 15.02
C GLY A 659 -22.06 -71.65 13.50
N ASN A 660 -21.43 -70.59 12.98
CA ASN A 660 -21.45 -70.27 11.55
C ASN A 660 -20.74 -71.35 10.69
N PRO A 661 -21.36 -71.86 9.61
CA PRO A 661 -20.78 -72.91 8.76
C PRO A 661 -19.57 -72.44 7.94
N ASN A 662 -19.43 -71.15 7.68
CA ASN A 662 -18.35 -70.51 6.92
C ASN A 662 -17.08 -70.24 7.74
N TRP A 663 -17.00 -70.75 8.98
CA TRP A 663 -15.92 -70.52 9.95
C TRP A 663 -14.49 -70.56 9.39
N ALA A 664 -14.22 -71.37 8.36
CA ALA A 664 -12.88 -71.47 7.75
C ALA A 664 -12.40 -70.17 7.09
N ASN A 665 -13.31 -69.25 6.77
CA ASN A 665 -13.02 -67.93 6.21
C ASN A 665 -12.96 -66.82 7.29
N LEU A 666 -13.44 -67.11 8.50
CA LEU A 666 -13.70 -66.10 9.53
C LEU A 666 -12.52 -65.92 10.48
N TRP A 667 -12.20 -64.66 10.75
CA TRP A 667 -11.22 -64.24 11.74
C TRP A 667 -11.92 -63.50 12.87
N TYR A 668 -11.38 -63.50 14.08
CA TYR A 668 -11.90 -62.68 15.18
C TYR A 668 -10.82 -61.86 15.89
N ALA A 669 -11.23 -60.72 16.43
CA ALA A 669 -10.44 -59.83 17.28
C ALA A 669 -11.33 -59.23 18.39
N TYR A 670 -10.76 -58.33 19.20
CA TYR A 670 -11.42 -57.72 20.36
C TYR A 670 -11.44 -56.19 20.23
N ALA A 671 -12.61 -55.63 19.95
CA ALA A 671 -12.82 -54.20 19.82
C ALA A 671 -12.83 -53.50 21.21
N PRO A 672 -12.43 -52.21 21.28
CA PRO A 672 -12.41 -51.45 22.54
C PRO A 672 -13.79 -51.30 23.20
N ALA A 673 -13.79 -51.04 24.51
CA ALA A 673 -15.02 -50.81 25.25
C ALA A 673 -15.81 -49.58 24.73
N GLY A 674 -17.12 -49.74 24.59
CA GLY A 674 -18.03 -48.69 24.11
C GLY A 674 -18.14 -48.57 22.58
N THR A 675 -17.61 -49.53 21.82
CA THR A 675 -18.02 -49.75 20.41
C THR A 675 -19.27 -50.64 20.34
N THR A 676 -20.12 -50.47 19.31
CA THR A 676 -21.29 -51.35 19.04
C THR A 676 -21.55 -51.47 17.54
N ALA A 677 -22.26 -52.51 17.09
CA ALA A 677 -22.66 -52.70 15.69
C ALA A 677 -23.45 -51.49 15.14
N GLY A 678 -24.24 -50.87 16.01
CA GLY A 678 -25.10 -49.72 15.69
C GLY A 678 -24.38 -48.37 15.69
N THR A 679 -23.15 -48.26 16.19
CA THR A 679 -22.45 -46.97 16.38
C THR A 679 -20.98 -46.96 15.95
N SER A 680 -20.47 -48.05 15.38
CA SER A 680 -19.05 -48.19 15.02
C SER A 680 -18.90 -48.90 13.67
N ASN A 681 -18.02 -48.39 12.80
CA ASN A 681 -17.69 -49.04 11.53
C ASN A 681 -16.33 -49.72 11.59
N LEU A 682 -16.18 -50.77 10.79
CA LEU A 682 -14.94 -51.50 10.58
C LEU A 682 -14.43 -51.20 9.16
N TYR A 683 -13.14 -50.88 9.02
CA TYR A 683 -12.49 -50.60 7.75
C TYR A 683 -11.26 -51.48 7.60
N GLN A 684 -11.06 -52.12 6.44
CA GLN A 684 -9.84 -52.84 6.11
C GLN A 684 -9.02 -52.02 5.11
N ASN A 685 -7.76 -51.75 5.43
CA ASN A 685 -6.82 -51.17 4.49
C ASN A 685 -6.21 -52.26 3.59
N ASP A 686 -6.78 -52.37 2.39
CA ASP A 686 -6.33 -53.21 1.27
C ASP A 686 -5.56 -52.40 0.19
N GLY A 687 -5.35 -51.11 0.43
CA GLY A 687 -4.93 -50.10 -0.55
C GLY A 687 -5.89 -48.90 -0.59
N ASN A 688 -7.18 -49.10 -0.32
CA ASN A 688 -8.25 -48.10 -0.49
C ASN A 688 -9.10 -47.84 0.78
N GLU A 689 -8.68 -48.34 1.96
CA GLU A 689 -9.42 -48.22 3.24
C GLU A 689 -10.90 -48.66 3.20
N THR A 690 -11.22 -49.75 2.49
CA THR A 690 -12.58 -50.28 2.28
C THR A 690 -13.41 -50.46 3.56
N LEU A 691 -14.64 -49.94 3.54
CA LEU A 691 -15.69 -50.21 4.52
C LEU A 691 -16.07 -51.69 4.52
N CYS A 692 -16.05 -52.32 5.70
CA CYS A 692 -16.65 -53.65 5.90
C CYS A 692 -18.13 -53.49 6.32
N ALA A 693 -19.03 -54.31 5.77
CA ALA A 693 -20.45 -54.31 6.11
C ALA A 693 -20.69 -55.02 7.45
N VAL A 694 -21.65 -54.56 8.26
CA VAL A 694 -22.21 -55.45 9.29
C VAL A 694 -23.07 -56.49 8.59
N ALA A 695 -22.96 -57.76 9.00
CA ALA A 695 -23.73 -58.86 8.44
C ALA A 695 -25.24 -58.59 8.54
N GLN A 696 -25.90 -58.64 7.39
CA GLN A 696 -27.31 -58.26 7.18
C GLN A 696 -28.02 -59.37 6.39
N SER A 697 -29.35 -59.48 6.51
CA SER A 697 -30.15 -60.31 5.62
C SER A 697 -31.46 -59.60 5.26
N PRO A 698 -31.74 -59.37 3.96
CA PRO A 698 -30.88 -59.69 2.82
C PRO A 698 -29.65 -58.78 2.75
N ASN A 699 -28.54 -59.29 2.19
CA ASN A 699 -27.33 -58.52 1.97
C ASN A 699 -27.65 -57.35 1.03
N PRO A 700 -27.19 -56.11 1.32
CA PRO A 700 -27.41 -54.97 0.44
C PRO A 700 -26.61 -55.12 -0.86
N GLY A 701 -27.10 -54.52 -1.95
CA GLY A 701 -26.37 -54.47 -3.23
C GLY A 701 -25.03 -53.72 -3.13
N ASP A 702 -24.94 -52.76 -2.21
CA ASP A 702 -23.74 -52.00 -1.87
C ASP A 702 -23.66 -51.84 -0.33
N PRO A 703 -22.56 -52.25 0.33
CA PRO A 703 -22.36 -52.09 1.78
C PRO A 703 -22.63 -50.69 2.34
N LEU A 704 -22.43 -49.64 1.54
CA LEU A 704 -22.58 -48.26 1.99
C LEU A 704 -24.06 -47.86 2.15
N PHE A 705 -24.93 -48.42 1.30
CA PHE A 705 -26.38 -48.20 1.28
C PHE A 705 -27.13 -49.36 1.94
N ALA A 706 -26.66 -49.79 3.12
CA ALA A 706 -27.28 -50.87 3.88
C ALA A 706 -28.76 -50.63 4.25
N ASP A 707 -29.24 -49.38 4.16
CA ASP A 707 -30.63 -48.98 4.41
C ASP A 707 -31.49 -48.85 3.13
N ASP A 708 -30.96 -49.25 1.96
CA ASP A 708 -31.72 -49.30 0.71
C ASP A 708 -32.82 -50.37 0.75
N ILE A 709 -34.05 -49.88 0.88
CA ILE A 709 -35.27 -50.68 0.95
C ILE A 709 -35.52 -51.55 -0.29
N ASN A 710 -34.85 -51.31 -1.42
CA ASN A 710 -35.01 -52.16 -2.60
C ASN A 710 -34.43 -53.57 -2.41
N HIS A 711 -33.51 -53.74 -1.46
CA HIS A 711 -32.90 -55.01 -1.09
C HIS A 711 -33.54 -55.67 0.15
N PHE A 712 -34.50 -55.02 0.81
CA PHE A 712 -35.15 -55.54 2.03
C PHE A 712 -36.14 -56.68 1.73
N TYR A 713 -36.44 -57.50 2.74
CA TYR A 713 -37.59 -58.40 2.68
C TYR A 713 -38.89 -57.59 2.62
N THR A 714 -39.87 -58.13 1.90
CA THR A 714 -41.24 -57.62 1.85
C THR A 714 -42.16 -58.52 2.67
N VAL A 715 -43.00 -57.93 3.52
CA VAL A 715 -43.96 -58.63 4.39
C VAL A 715 -45.32 -57.91 4.36
N ASP A 716 -46.41 -58.61 4.66
CA ASP A 716 -47.75 -57.97 4.75
C ASP A 716 -47.74 -56.92 5.87
N CYS A 717 -48.41 -55.77 5.66
CA CYS A 717 -48.45 -54.72 6.66
C CYS A 717 -49.28 -55.08 7.90
N ASP A 718 -50.17 -56.07 7.83
CA ASP A 718 -50.87 -56.62 9.00
C ASP A 718 -49.93 -57.44 9.93
N ASP A 719 -48.79 -57.94 9.42
CA ASP A 719 -47.82 -58.75 10.16
C ASP A 719 -46.72 -57.92 10.87
N VAL A 720 -46.68 -56.60 10.66
CA VAL A 720 -45.76 -55.67 11.33
C VAL A 720 -46.54 -54.72 12.25
N THR A 721 -46.10 -54.63 13.51
CA THR A 721 -46.66 -53.68 14.48
C THR A 721 -45.58 -52.75 15.03
N MET A 722 -45.97 -51.80 15.89
CA MET A 722 -45.05 -50.94 16.63
C MET A 722 -43.98 -51.71 17.44
N THR A 723 -44.18 -53.00 17.75
CA THR A 723 -43.33 -53.78 18.68
C THR A 723 -43.06 -55.23 18.26
N THR A 724 -43.63 -55.69 17.13
CA THR A 724 -43.53 -57.08 16.67
C THR A 724 -43.44 -57.16 15.15
N LEU A 725 -42.80 -58.21 14.65
CA LEU A 725 -42.81 -58.59 13.23
C LEU A 725 -42.96 -60.11 13.14
N THR A 726 -43.84 -60.59 12.27
CA THR A 726 -44.08 -62.01 12.01
C THR A 726 -43.72 -62.34 10.57
N ASP A 727 -42.90 -63.37 10.35
CA ASP A 727 -42.58 -63.85 9.00
C ASP A 727 -42.19 -65.33 9.01
N ALA A 728 -43.16 -66.19 8.74
CA ALA A 728 -42.99 -67.64 8.67
C ALA A 728 -42.10 -68.15 7.50
N THR A 729 -41.61 -67.26 6.63
CA THR A 729 -40.69 -67.61 5.53
C THR A 729 -39.23 -67.34 5.89
N VAL A 730 -38.96 -66.33 6.73
CA VAL A 730 -37.61 -65.93 7.15
C VAL A 730 -37.29 -66.39 8.58
N LEU A 731 -38.21 -66.20 9.54
CA LEU A 731 -38.02 -66.41 10.97
C LEU A 731 -38.24 -67.88 11.39
N THR A 732 -37.74 -68.81 10.59
CA THR A 732 -38.00 -70.27 10.66
C THR A 732 -37.19 -71.04 11.71
N GLN A 733 -36.49 -70.35 12.60
CA GLN A 733 -35.56 -70.96 13.56
C GLN A 733 -36.30 -71.53 14.77
N THR A 734 -35.76 -72.57 15.42
CA THR A 734 -36.48 -73.31 16.49
C THR A 734 -36.01 -73.01 17.90
N ASP A 735 -34.95 -72.21 18.06
CA ASP A 735 -34.43 -71.78 19.37
C ASP A 735 -34.96 -70.37 19.68
N PRO A 736 -35.75 -70.16 20.77
CA PRO A 736 -36.19 -68.84 21.21
C PRO A 736 -35.06 -67.86 21.50
N GLY A 737 -33.83 -68.35 21.75
CA GLY A 737 -32.63 -67.54 21.94
C GLY A 737 -31.91 -67.16 20.64
N PHE A 738 -32.34 -67.64 19.46
CA PHE A 738 -31.57 -67.53 18.21
C PHE A 738 -31.23 -66.08 17.84
N TRP A 739 -32.20 -65.17 17.88
CA TRP A 739 -32.01 -63.77 17.50
C TRP A 739 -31.47 -62.87 18.63
N SER A 740 -30.81 -63.44 19.65
CA SER A 740 -30.26 -62.66 20.75
C SER A 740 -29.06 -61.81 20.31
N GLY A 741 -29.08 -60.52 20.62
CA GLY A 741 -28.06 -59.55 20.19
C GLY A 741 -28.20 -59.05 18.75
N ALA A 742 -29.21 -59.54 18.01
CA ALA A 742 -29.55 -59.08 16.67
C ALA A 742 -30.46 -57.84 16.69
N TYR A 743 -30.56 -57.18 15.54
CA TYR A 743 -31.45 -56.06 15.30
C TYR A 743 -32.39 -56.37 14.12
N VAL A 744 -33.53 -55.69 14.10
CA VAL A 744 -34.39 -55.55 12.92
C VAL A 744 -34.38 -54.10 12.48
N MET A 745 -34.25 -53.87 11.17
CA MET A 745 -34.46 -52.58 10.50
C MET A 745 -35.84 -52.61 9.85
N ILE A 746 -36.69 -51.64 10.16
CA ILE A 746 -38.07 -51.56 9.64
C ILE A 746 -38.30 -50.21 8.98
N TRP A 747 -38.83 -50.22 7.75
CA TRP A 747 -39.30 -49.02 7.07
C TRP A 747 -40.60 -48.54 7.71
N ARG A 748 -40.75 -47.23 7.92
CA ARG A 748 -41.92 -46.65 8.59
C ARG A 748 -42.17 -45.20 8.20
N LEU A 749 -43.33 -44.65 8.58
CA LEU A 749 -43.70 -43.28 8.24
C LEU A 749 -42.87 -42.21 8.98
N PRO A 750 -42.57 -41.04 8.39
CA PRO A 750 -42.59 -40.74 6.96
C PRO A 750 -41.23 -41.10 6.33
N ASN A 751 -41.18 -42.19 5.56
CA ASN A 751 -40.00 -42.67 4.83
C ASN A 751 -38.72 -42.78 5.67
N VAL A 752 -38.73 -43.52 6.78
CA VAL A 752 -37.53 -43.68 7.64
C VAL A 752 -37.30 -45.15 7.98
N ILE A 753 -36.04 -45.56 8.00
CA ILE A 753 -35.58 -46.85 8.54
C ILE A 753 -35.32 -46.68 10.04
N ASP A 754 -36.04 -47.46 10.84
CA ASP A 754 -35.94 -47.46 12.30
C ASP A 754 -35.37 -48.80 12.77
N MET A 755 -34.19 -48.78 13.42
CA MET A 755 -33.52 -50.02 13.85
C MET A 755 -33.77 -50.29 15.32
N ARG A 756 -34.21 -51.51 15.65
CA ARG A 756 -34.53 -51.94 17.01
C ARG A 756 -33.84 -53.26 17.35
N SER A 757 -33.26 -53.32 18.55
CA SER A 757 -32.75 -54.57 19.11
C SER A 757 -33.90 -55.57 19.30
N ILE A 758 -33.69 -56.81 18.88
CA ILE A 758 -34.64 -57.90 19.08
C ILE A 758 -34.56 -58.32 20.55
N THR A 759 -35.70 -58.24 21.25
CA THR A 759 -35.81 -58.53 22.69
C THR A 759 -36.40 -59.91 22.98
N GLY A 760 -36.90 -60.60 21.96
CA GLY A 760 -37.46 -61.95 22.06
C GLY A 760 -37.87 -62.50 20.70
N PHE A 761 -38.00 -63.82 20.62
CA PHE A 761 -38.44 -64.57 19.45
C PHE A 761 -39.32 -65.74 19.90
N ASP A 762 -40.52 -65.85 19.30
CA ASP A 762 -41.42 -66.98 19.51
C ASP A 762 -41.44 -67.90 18.28
N PRO A 763 -40.73 -69.05 18.32
CA PRO A 763 -40.68 -70.01 17.22
C PRO A 763 -41.97 -70.84 17.07
N ALA A 764 -43.01 -70.60 17.87
CA ALA A 764 -44.33 -71.19 17.67
C ALA A 764 -45.24 -70.32 16.78
N THR A 765 -44.88 -69.05 16.56
CA THR A 765 -45.62 -68.10 15.71
C THR A 765 -44.74 -67.42 14.66
N ASP A 766 -43.44 -67.74 14.60
CA ASP A 766 -42.44 -67.12 13.72
C ASP A 766 -42.37 -65.59 13.91
N THR A 767 -42.48 -65.14 15.17
CA THR A 767 -42.60 -63.71 15.54
C THR A 767 -41.40 -63.23 16.37
N ILE A 768 -40.77 -62.12 15.96
CA ILE A 768 -39.82 -61.38 16.79
C ILE A 768 -40.50 -60.22 17.52
N THR A 769 -40.02 -59.92 18.72
CA THR A 769 -40.45 -58.77 19.54
C THR A 769 -39.31 -57.78 19.72
N PHE A 770 -39.61 -56.48 19.74
CA PHE A 770 -38.63 -55.41 19.85
C PHE A 770 -39.19 -54.17 20.57
N GLY A 771 -38.32 -53.21 20.89
CA GLY A 771 -38.72 -51.93 21.48
C GLY A 771 -39.54 -51.06 20.51
N ALA A 772 -40.45 -50.24 21.03
CA ALA A 772 -41.42 -49.50 20.21
C ALA A 772 -40.76 -48.65 19.10
N LEU A 773 -41.29 -48.74 17.87
CA LEU A 773 -40.88 -47.91 16.74
C LEU A 773 -41.17 -46.42 17.01
N GLY A 774 -40.40 -45.55 16.36
CA GLY A 774 -40.54 -44.09 16.50
C GLY A 774 -41.82 -43.52 15.89
N ASN A 775 -42.46 -44.24 14.97
CA ASN A 775 -43.74 -43.91 14.35
C ASN A 775 -44.35 -45.17 13.72
N THR A 776 -45.60 -45.09 13.25
CA THR A 776 -46.31 -46.22 12.63
C THR A 776 -45.61 -46.74 11.36
N PRO A 777 -45.50 -48.07 11.18
CA PRO A 777 -45.33 -48.71 9.88
C PRO A 777 -46.32 -48.18 8.83
N TYR A 778 -46.02 -48.41 7.56
CA TYR A 778 -46.97 -48.22 6.48
C TYR A 778 -48.13 -49.23 6.58
N THR A 779 -49.35 -48.77 6.33
CA THR A 779 -50.57 -49.58 6.39
C THR A 779 -51.36 -49.55 5.07
N ASP A 780 -50.73 -49.06 3.99
CA ASP A 780 -51.33 -48.85 2.66
C ASP A 780 -50.60 -49.62 1.55
N ARG A 781 -49.59 -50.41 1.91
CA ARG A 781 -48.68 -51.19 1.06
C ARG A 781 -48.00 -52.27 1.91
N ASP A 782 -47.43 -53.28 1.28
CA ASP A 782 -46.56 -54.26 1.92
C ASP A 782 -45.36 -53.56 2.59
N GLU A 783 -45.02 -53.96 3.81
CA GLU A 783 -43.96 -53.35 4.61
C GLU A 783 -42.59 -53.97 4.30
N LYS A 784 -41.51 -53.24 4.60
CA LYS A 784 -40.13 -53.65 4.31
C LYS A 784 -39.24 -53.74 5.54
N TYR A 785 -38.47 -54.82 5.63
CA TYR A 785 -37.53 -55.03 6.74
C TYR A 785 -36.25 -55.80 6.37
N ALA A 786 -35.23 -55.66 7.22
CA ALA A 786 -34.01 -56.48 7.19
C ALA A 786 -33.61 -56.91 8.60
N LEU A 787 -32.92 -58.05 8.70
CA LEU A 787 -32.29 -58.55 9.94
C LEU A 787 -30.80 -58.18 9.93
N TYR A 788 -30.25 -57.77 11.07
CA TYR A 788 -28.95 -57.11 11.13
C TYR A 788 -28.13 -57.51 12.37
N ASN A 789 -26.81 -57.58 12.21
CA ASN A 789 -25.84 -57.97 13.23
C ASN A 789 -26.16 -59.31 13.92
N HIS A 790 -26.16 -60.42 13.17
CA HIS A 790 -26.20 -61.75 13.77
C HIS A 790 -25.19 -62.69 13.11
N ILE A 791 -24.53 -63.53 13.91
CA ILE A 791 -23.41 -64.38 13.45
C ILE A 791 -23.82 -65.37 12.34
N SER A 792 -25.10 -65.74 12.25
CA SER A 792 -25.60 -66.61 11.17
C SER A 792 -25.78 -65.90 9.82
N LEU A 793 -25.77 -64.56 9.80
CA LEU A 793 -25.94 -63.75 8.58
C LEU A 793 -24.59 -63.49 7.88
N LEU A 794 -23.47 -63.68 8.59
CA LEU A 794 -22.11 -63.49 8.08
C LEU A 794 -21.79 -64.56 7.02
N ASP A 795 -22.05 -64.25 5.75
CA ASP A 795 -22.09 -65.22 4.66
C ASP A 795 -21.26 -64.86 3.42
N THR A 796 -20.77 -63.64 3.32
CA THR A 796 -19.88 -63.19 2.23
C THR A 796 -18.63 -62.44 2.72
N ALA A 797 -17.65 -62.28 1.82
CA ALA A 797 -16.46 -61.50 2.08
C ALA A 797 -16.75 -60.00 2.13
N GLY A 798 -16.13 -59.28 3.06
CA GLY A 798 -16.44 -57.88 3.35
C GLY A 798 -17.32 -57.69 4.58
N GLU A 799 -17.94 -58.75 5.10
CA GLU A 799 -18.86 -58.66 6.24
C GLU A 799 -18.21 -58.91 7.60
N TYR A 800 -18.78 -58.32 8.65
CA TYR A 800 -18.44 -58.61 10.04
C TYR A 800 -19.68 -58.75 10.95
N TYR A 801 -19.53 -59.53 12.01
CA TYR A 801 -20.47 -59.63 13.12
C TYR A 801 -19.83 -59.09 14.40
N PHE A 802 -20.57 -58.26 15.12
CA PHE A 802 -20.14 -57.64 16.37
C PHE A 802 -20.97 -58.20 17.54
N ASN A 803 -20.32 -58.84 18.51
CA ASN A 803 -21.02 -59.32 19.70
C ASN A 803 -21.27 -58.17 20.68
N GLU A 804 -22.53 -57.75 20.78
CA GLU A 804 -23.01 -56.74 21.74
C GLU A 804 -22.83 -57.15 23.21
N THR A 805 -22.55 -58.43 23.51
CA THR A 805 -22.17 -58.87 24.85
C THR A 805 -20.67 -58.63 25.08
N PRO A 806 -20.28 -57.75 26.02
CA PRO A 806 -18.86 -57.51 26.33
C PRO A 806 -18.22 -58.68 27.06
N GLU A 807 -16.92 -58.83 26.85
CA GLU A 807 -16.02 -59.68 27.62
C GLU A 807 -15.80 -59.09 29.04
N GLY A 808 -15.16 -59.86 29.93
CA GLY A 808 -14.97 -59.49 31.33
C GLY A 808 -14.11 -58.24 31.59
N ASP A 809 -13.40 -57.73 30.58
CA ASP A 809 -12.62 -56.49 30.59
C ASP A 809 -13.33 -55.32 29.89
N GLY A 810 -14.53 -55.54 29.36
CA GLY A 810 -15.31 -54.56 28.61
C GLY A 810 -15.02 -54.52 27.10
N THR A 811 -14.06 -55.29 26.58
CA THR A 811 -13.87 -55.43 25.13
C THR A 811 -15.00 -56.22 24.48
N HIS A 812 -15.21 -56.05 23.18
CA HIS A 812 -16.25 -56.77 22.43
C HIS A 812 -15.61 -57.67 21.37
N LYS A 813 -16.05 -58.93 21.30
CA LYS A 813 -15.54 -59.86 20.28
C LYS A 813 -16.19 -59.57 18.93
N VAL A 814 -15.35 -59.39 17.90
CA VAL A 814 -15.77 -59.09 16.51
C VAL A 814 -15.26 -60.18 15.59
N TRP A 815 -16.11 -60.70 14.72
CA TRP A 815 -15.76 -61.66 13.67
C TRP A 815 -15.85 -60.97 12.31
N LEU A 816 -14.85 -61.16 11.45
CA LEU A 816 -14.75 -60.59 10.10
C LEU A 816 -14.53 -61.73 9.10
N TRP A 817 -15.24 -61.69 7.97
CA TRP A 817 -14.82 -62.34 6.74
C TRP A 817 -14.05 -61.29 5.91
N PRO A 818 -12.71 -61.31 5.91
CA PRO A 818 -11.96 -60.18 5.38
C PRO A 818 -12.04 -60.12 3.85
N PRO A 819 -12.28 -58.95 3.24
CA PRO A 819 -12.26 -58.80 1.78
C PRO A 819 -10.87 -59.06 1.18
N ALA A 820 -9.79 -58.66 1.86
CA ALA A 820 -8.40 -58.79 1.37
C ALA A 820 -7.61 -59.96 1.99
N GLY A 821 -8.28 -60.98 2.53
CA GLY A 821 -7.60 -62.13 3.16
C GLY A 821 -7.02 -61.80 4.55
N ASN A 822 -5.77 -62.18 4.87
CA ASN A 822 -5.30 -62.13 6.26
C ASN A 822 -5.34 -60.69 6.86
N PRO A 823 -6.17 -60.41 7.89
CA PRO A 823 -6.33 -59.08 8.47
C PRO A 823 -5.15 -58.66 9.36
N ASN A 824 -4.20 -59.55 9.64
CA ASN A 824 -2.92 -59.18 10.27
C ASN A 824 -1.90 -58.61 9.27
N THR A 825 -2.14 -58.75 7.95
CA THR A 825 -1.29 -58.15 6.89
C THR A 825 -1.98 -57.00 6.15
N HIS A 826 -3.29 -56.88 6.27
CA HIS A 826 -4.11 -55.79 5.75
C HIS A 826 -4.80 -55.11 6.94
N PRO A 827 -4.21 -54.03 7.51
CA PRO A 827 -4.63 -53.45 8.78
C PRO A 827 -6.11 -53.14 8.83
N VAL A 828 -6.76 -53.47 9.94
CA VAL A 828 -8.17 -53.18 10.18
C VAL A 828 -8.30 -52.11 11.25
N SER A 829 -9.23 -51.17 11.10
CA SER A 829 -9.54 -50.12 12.07
C SER A 829 -11.03 -50.10 12.41
N ILE A 830 -11.38 -49.76 13.66
CA ILE A 830 -12.77 -49.62 14.13
C ILE A 830 -13.04 -48.24 14.72
N SER A 831 -14.14 -47.57 14.35
CA SER A 831 -14.55 -46.28 14.94
C SER A 831 -14.82 -46.41 16.46
N VAL A 832 -14.42 -45.41 17.26
CA VAL A 832 -14.53 -45.44 18.75
C VAL A 832 -15.39 -44.29 19.32
N PRO A 833 -16.74 -44.33 19.13
CA PRO A 833 -17.65 -43.22 19.47
C PRO A 833 -17.63 -42.80 20.95
N SER A 834 -17.37 -43.75 21.85
CA SER A 834 -17.29 -43.55 23.30
C SER A 834 -16.11 -42.65 23.73
N GLN A 835 -15.07 -42.57 22.91
CA GLN A 835 -13.89 -41.73 23.14
C GLN A 835 -14.00 -40.42 22.36
N ARG A 836 -14.35 -40.51 21.06
CA ARG A 836 -14.41 -39.38 20.14
C ARG A 836 -15.51 -39.58 19.09
N HIS A 837 -16.61 -38.85 19.26
CA HIS A 837 -17.73 -38.85 18.31
C HIS A 837 -17.54 -37.82 17.17
N SER A 838 -16.75 -36.77 17.39
CA SER A 838 -16.44 -35.76 16.38
C SER A 838 -15.01 -35.26 16.46
N ALA A 839 -14.48 -34.73 15.35
CA ALA A 839 -13.17 -34.05 15.34
C ALA A 839 -13.29 -32.69 16.04
N PHE A 840 -14.31 -31.91 15.69
CA PHE A 840 -14.59 -30.59 16.26
C PHE A 840 -16.02 -30.51 16.79
N VAL A 841 -16.19 -29.97 18.01
CA VAL A 841 -17.48 -29.71 18.63
C VAL A 841 -17.56 -28.21 18.95
N LEU A 842 -18.52 -27.51 18.35
CA LEU A 842 -18.59 -26.05 18.43
C LEU A 842 -19.30 -25.57 19.70
N GLY A 843 -18.87 -24.42 20.19
CA GLY A 843 -19.51 -23.64 21.24
C GLY A 843 -20.87 -23.07 20.84
N SER A 844 -21.58 -22.50 21.82
CA SER A 844 -22.68 -21.57 21.56
C SER A 844 -22.12 -20.18 21.40
N ASP A 845 -22.71 -19.39 20.51
CA ASP A 845 -22.31 -18.00 20.23
C ASP A 845 -20.84 -17.90 19.74
N LEU A 846 -20.34 -19.00 19.16
CA LEU A 846 -19.04 -19.10 18.52
C LEU A 846 -19.06 -18.25 17.24
N CYS A 847 -18.09 -17.34 17.06
CA CYS A 847 -18.01 -16.55 15.84
C CYS A 847 -16.59 -16.35 15.29
N HIS A 848 -16.50 -16.08 13.98
CA HIS A 848 -15.25 -15.86 13.24
C HIS A 848 -14.23 -16.98 13.47
N VAL A 849 -14.57 -18.19 13.02
CA VAL A 849 -13.71 -19.38 13.11
C VAL A 849 -13.56 -20.02 11.74
N VAL A 850 -12.32 -20.31 11.34
CA VAL A 850 -11.97 -20.95 10.07
C VAL A 850 -11.43 -22.35 10.33
N PHE A 851 -11.95 -23.33 9.58
CA PHE A 851 -11.41 -24.68 9.46
C PHE A 851 -10.91 -24.85 8.03
N GLU A 852 -9.60 -25.07 7.84
CA GLU A 852 -9.01 -25.14 6.50
C GLU A 852 -8.04 -26.31 6.30
N GLY A 853 -8.20 -27.05 5.19
CA GLY A 853 -7.25 -28.09 4.78
C GLY A 853 -7.18 -29.33 5.68
N LEU A 854 -8.25 -29.67 6.42
CA LEU A 854 -8.28 -30.77 7.39
C LEU A 854 -8.90 -32.04 6.79
N VAL A 855 -8.33 -33.22 7.06
CA VAL A 855 -8.97 -34.52 6.77
C VAL A 855 -9.65 -35.03 8.03
N MET A 856 -10.97 -35.21 8.01
CA MET A 856 -11.79 -35.68 9.13
C MET A 856 -12.43 -37.00 8.77
N ARG A 857 -11.94 -38.11 9.34
CA ARG A 857 -12.34 -39.45 8.91
C ARG A 857 -12.71 -40.41 10.02
N LYS A 858 -13.60 -41.36 9.69
CA LYS A 858 -13.98 -42.53 10.51
C LYS A 858 -14.54 -42.20 11.90
N TYR A 859 -14.94 -40.95 12.15
CA TYR A 859 -15.73 -40.60 13.33
C TYR A 859 -17.13 -41.20 13.19
N ALA A 860 -17.59 -41.80 14.27
CA ALA A 860 -18.93 -42.35 14.36
C ALA A 860 -19.55 -41.92 15.69
N GLY A 861 -20.87 -41.89 15.76
CA GLY A 861 -21.54 -41.52 17.00
C GLY A 861 -23.06 -41.56 16.87
N GLY A 862 -23.71 -41.46 18.02
CA GLY A 862 -25.15 -41.57 18.14
C GLY A 862 -25.70 -40.79 19.33
N THR A 863 -27.01 -40.83 19.51
CA THR A 863 -27.76 -40.04 20.51
C THR A 863 -27.32 -40.26 21.97
N THR A 864 -26.63 -41.36 22.25
CA THR A 864 -26.08 -41.70 23.58
C THR A 864 -24.77 -40.95 23.91
N TYR A 865 -24.04 -40.45 22.91
CA TYR A 865 -22.62 -40.04 23.08
C TYR A 865 -22.29 -38.56 22.77
N GLY A 866 -23.20 -37.78 22.19
CA GLY A 866 -22.90 -36.40 21.73
C GLY A 866 -23.99 -35.32 21.94
N GLY A 867 -25.19 -35.69 22.38
CA GLY A 867 -26.35 -34.81 22.38
C GLY A 867 -27.30 -35.10 21.21
N PRO A 868 -28.20 -34.17 20.86
CA PRO A 868 -29.24 -34.40 19.85
C PRO A 868 -28.75 -34.53 18.40
N TYR A 869 -27.43 -34.44 18.14
CA TYR A 869 -26.79 -34.59 16.82
C TYR A 869 -25.55 -35.49 16.99
N GLY A 870 -25.50 -36.61 16.27
CA GLY A 870 -24.55 -37.71 16.52
C GLY A 870 -23.09 -37.45 16.09
N GLY A 871 -22.37 -38.50 15.68
CA GLY A 871 -20.97 -38.35 15.26
C GLY A 871 -20.85 -37.55 13.96
N ALA A 872 -19.77 -36.79 13.77
CA ALA A 872 -19.57 -35.87 12.64
C ALA A 872 -18.11 -35.39 12.55
N GLY A 873 -17.66 -34.83 11.44
CA GLY A 873 -16.36 -34.12 11.39
C GLY A 873 -16.41 -32.85 12.25
N ILE A 874 -17.29 -31.92 11.90
CA ILE A 874 -17.57 -30.69 12.66
C ILE A 874 -19.03 -30.70 13.12
N ASN A 875 -19.26 -30.49 14.42
CA ASN A 875 -20.59 -30.59 15.04
C ASN A 875 -20.98 -29.30 15.79
N ALA A 876 -21.96 -28.57 15.26
CA ALA A 876 -22.59 -27.41 15.91
C ALA A 876 -23.44 -27.75 17.15
N ASN A 877 -23.83 -29.01 17.31
CA ASN A 877 -24.68 -29.52 18.39
C ASN A 877 -26.00 -28.72 18.58
N GLY A 878 -26.55 -28.21 17.46
CA GLY A 878 -27.76 -27.37 17.43
C GLY A 878 -27.64 -26.00 18.13
N LYS A 879 -26.42 -25.59 18.51
CA LYS A 879 -26.15 -24.26 19.05
C LYS A 879 -26.00 -23.27 17.90
N GLN A 880 -26.25 -21.99 18.14
CA GLN A 880 -26.04 -20.94 17.13
C GLN A 880 -24.56 -20.56 17.08
N GLN A 881 -24.02 -20.38 15.87
CA GLN A 881 -22.72 -19.81 15.54
C GLN A 881 -22.91 -18.66 14.55
N SER A 882 -21.84 -17.90 14.28
CA SER A 882 -21.84 -16.86 13.24
C SER A 882 -20.49 -16.82 12.53
N HIS A 883 -20.41 -16.47 11.25
CA HIS A 883 -19.11 -16.32 10.55
C HIS A 883 -18.16 -17.54 10.70
N VAL A 884 -18.69 -18.75 10.51
CA VAL A 884 -17.88 -19.98 10.46
C VAL A 884 -17.52 -20.29 9.01
N THR A 885 -16.23 -20.43 8.72
CA THR A 885 -15.74 -20.87 7.42
C THR A 885 -15.23 -22.31 7.51
N VAL A 886 -15.67 -23.16 6.59
CA VAL A 886 -15.13 -24.52 6.41
C VAL A 886 -14.69 -24.62 4.96
N ARG A 887 -13.38 -24.75 4.72
CA ARG A 887 -12.82 -24.79 3.37
C ARG A 887 -11.75 -25.85 3.15
N ASP A 888 -11.68 -26.37 1.93
CA ASP A 888 -10.68 -27.35 1.49
C ASP A 888 -10.55 -28.58 2.42
N CYS A 889 -11.59 -28.90 3.20
CA CYS A 889 -11.60 -30.02 4.13
C CYS A 889 -12.13 -31.30 3.46
N GLU A 890 -11.68 -32.45 3.93
CA GLU A 890 -12.08 -33.77 3.45
C GLU A 890 -12.80 -34.54 4.56
N PHE A 891 -14.01 -35.03 4.27
CA PHE A 891 -14.86 -35.78 5.19
C PHE A 891 -15.03 -37.20 4.63
N PHE A 892 -14.51 -38.22 5.31
CA PHE A 892 -14.49 -39.59 4.80
C PHE A 892 -14.95 -40.64 5.81
N GLY A 893 -15.81 -41.58 5.41
CA GLY A 893 -16.19 -42.72 6.25
C GLY A 893 -16.86 -42.32 7.57
N LEU A 894 -17.57 -41.18 7.60
CA LEU A 894 -18.28 -40.74 8.81
C LEU A 894 -19.61 -41.50 8.93
N ARG A 895 -20.03 -41.83 10.16
CA ARG A 895 -21.25 -42.63 10.41
C ARG A 895 -22.15 -42.11 11.53
N HIS A 896 -23.45 -42.23 11.30
CA HIS A 896 -24.50 -42.05 12.31
C HIS A 896 -25.13 -43.38 12.81
N ASP A 897 -25.85 -43.35 13.94
CA ASP A 897 -26.67 -44.45 14.46
C ASP A 897 -28.03 -44.61 13.73
N PHE A 898 -28.66 -45.80 13.82
CA PHE A 898 -30.06 -46.02 13.38
C PHE A 898 -31.06 -46.11 14.53
N LEU A 899 -30.59 -46.11 15.78
CA LEU A 899 -31.42 -46.31 16.95
C LEU A 899 -32.41 -45.14 17.16
N ALA A 900 -32.07 -43.97 16.61
CA ALA A 900 -32.93 -42.78 16.58
C ALA A 900 -33.74 -42.59 15.29
N GLY A 901 -33.50 -43.40 14.23
CA GLY A 901 -34.13 -43.29 12.90
C GLY A 901 -33.76 -42.06 12.05
N ASN A 902 -33.33 -40.97 12.68
CA ASN A 902 -32.88 -39.75 11.99
C ASN A 902 -31.40 -39.87 11.58
N GLY A 903 -31.09 -39.46 10.34
CA GLY A 903 -29.72 -39.30 9.86
C GLY A 903 -29.19 -37.90 10.17
N TYR A 904 -27.88 -37.78 10.37
CA TYR A 904 -27.23 -36.52 10.73
C TYR A 904 -26.07 -36.18 9.78
N GLY A 905 -25.69 -34.90 9.72
CA GLY A 905 -24.66 -34.37 8.81
C GLY A 905 -23.22 -34.62 9.25
N GLY A 906 -22.35 -35.01 8.31
CA GLY A 906 -20.89 -35.08 8.50
C GLY A 906 -20.28 -33.71 8.82
N LEU A 907 -20.90 -32.65 8.31
CA LEU A 907 -20.75 -31.27 8.75
C LEU A 907 -22.11 -30.74 9.23
N THR A 908 -22.18 -30.26 10.48
CA THR A 908 -23.37 -29.56 11.01
C THR A 908 -23.03 -28.15 11.45
N LEU A 909 -23.86 -27.19 11.04
CA LEU A 909 -23.75 -25.75 11.33
C LEU A 909 -25.15 -25.18 11.61
N SER A 910 -25.23 -24.11 12.40
CA SER A 910 -26.47 -23.39 12.68
C SER A 910 -26.18 -21.94 13.06
N GLY A 911 -27.09 -21.02 12.73
CA GLY A 911 -26.86 -19.58 12.86
C GLY A 911 -26.53 -18.94 11.51
N ASP A 912 -25.60 -17.99 11.44
CA ASP A 912 -25.53 -17.08 10.29
C ASP A 912 -24.14 -16.76 9.69
N HIS A 913 -24.10 -16.17 8.49
CA HIS A 913 -22.89 -15.69 7.82
C HIS A 913 -21.82 -16.77 7.57
N HIS A 914 -22.20 -18.03 7.37
CA HIS A 914 -21.23 -19.10 7.15
C HIS A 914 -20.75 -19.18 5.69
N LEU A 915 -19.55 -19.72 5.50
CA LEU A 915 -18.99 -20.06 4.20
C LEU A 915 -18.53 -21.52 4.19
N VAL A 916 -19.09 -22.33 3.30
CA VAL A 916 -18.72 -23.75 3.14
C VAL A 916 -18.27 -23.95 1.70
N GLU A 917 -16.95 -24.02 1.47
CA GLU A 917 -16.39 -24.02 0.11
C GLU A 917 -15.28 -25.03 -0.16
N GLY A 918 -15.23 -25.60 -1.37
CA GLY A 918 -14.12 -26.47 -1.80
C GLY A 918 -13.95 -27.77 -1.00
N ASN A 919 -14.92 -28.15 -0.17
CA ASN A 919 -14.83 -29.34 0.67
C ASN A 919 -15.21 -30.60 -0.09
N SER A 920 -14.65 -31.74 0.32
CA SER A 920 -14.94 -33.06 -0.23
C SER A 920 -15.62 -33.94 0.81
N PHE A 921 -16.73 -34.58 0.45
CA PHE A 921 -17.50 -35.48 1.30
C PHE A 921 -17.64 -36.82 0.57
N VAL A 922 -16.88 -37.84 0.98
CA VAL A 922 -16.72 -39.09 0.21
C VAL A 922 -17.04 -40.29 1.09
N GLU A 923 -17.85 -41.21 0.56
CA GLU A 923 -18.23 -42.47 1.22
C GLU A 923 -18.69 -42.26 2.67
N LEU A 924 -19.87 -41.69 2.86
CA LEU A 924 -20.41 -41.40 4.20
C LEU A 924 -21.50 -42.42 4.58
N PRO A 925 -21.13 -43.62 5.05
CA PRO A 925 -22.07 -44.71 5.29
C PRO A 925 -23.16 -44.30 6.26
N MET A 926 -24.39 -44.41 5.76
CA MET A 926 -25.62 -44.21 6.53
C MET A 926 -25.74 -42.80 7.13
N MET A 927 -25.15 -41.80 6.47
CA MET A 927 -24.97 -40.45 6.98
C MET A 927 -25.32 -39.39 5.93
N ASN A 928 -25.77 -38.21 6.37
CA ASN A 928 -25.91 -37.06 5.47
C ASN A 928 -24.54 -36.37 5.30
N ALA A 929 -24.25 -35.74 4.17
CA ALA A 929 -23.01 -34.96 4.04
C ALA A 929 -23.06 -33.66 4.86
N MET A 930 -24.09 -32.83 4.62
CA MET A 930 -24.29 -31.55 5.28
C MET A 930 -25.68 -31.42 5.89
N GLN A 931 -25.77 -30.96 7.14
CA GLN A 931 -27.03 -30.70 7.82
C GLN A 931 -27.01 -29.34 8.54
N PHE A 932 -27.75 -28.39 7.98
CA PHE A 932 -27.75 -26.98 8.33
C PHE A 932 -29.12 -26.46 8.77
N SER A 933 -29.08 -25.52 9.71
CA SER A 933 -30.20 -24.64 10.06
C SER A 933 -29.66 -23.21 10.12
N VAL A 934 -29.45 -22.64 8.94
CA VAL A 934 -28.57 -21.47 8.73
C VAL A 934 -29.24 -20.35 7.96
N SER A 935 -28.72 -19.13 8.16
CA SER A 935 -29.05 -17.95 7.36
C SER A 935 -27.82 -17.25 6.79
N GLU A 936 -28.02 -16.45 5.74
CA GLU A 936 -26.98 -15.56 5.16
C GLU A 936 -25.68 -16.31 4.83
N THR A 937 -25.85 -17.56 4.37
CA THR A 937 -24.78 -18.56 4.26
C THR A 937 -24.57 -18.97 2.80
N THR A 938 -23.30 -19.08 2.38
CA THR A 938 -22.91 -19.53 1.04
C THR A 938 -22.29 -20.92 1.11
N ILE A 939 -22.80 -21.83 0.28
CA ILE A 939 -22.37 -23.23 0.18
C ILE A 939 -21.96 -23.44 -1.28
N GLN A 940 -20.66 -23.43 -1.56
CA GLN A 940 -20.17 -23.34 -2.94
C GLN A 940 -19.05 -24.32 -3.30
N ASN A 941 -19.03 -24.82 -4.53
CA ASN A 941 -17.91 -25.58 -5.09
C ASN A 941 -17.49 -26.81 -4.25
N ASN A 942 -18.41 -27.41 -3.48
CA ASN A 942 -18.14 -28.62 -2.71
C ASN A 942 -18.38 -29.87 -3.57
N TYR A 943 -17.63 -30.94 -3.32
CA TYR A 943 -17.78 -32.25 -3.95
C TYR A 943 -18.37 -33.26 -2.95
N ILE A 944 -19.48 -33.89 -3.31
CA ILE A 944 -20.21 -34.84 -2.47
C ILE A 944 -20.40 -36.15 -3.25
N GLU A 945 -19.70 -37.21 -2.84
CA GLU A 945 -19.76 -38.54 -3.44
C GLU A 945 -20.30 -39.55 -2.43
N ARG A 946 -21.35 -40.27 -2.85
CA ARG A 946 -21.92 -41.43 -2.14
C ARG A 946 -22.18 -41.15 -0.64
N PRO A 947 -22.94 -40.10 -0.27
CA PRO A 947 -23.51 -40.00 1.05
C PRO A 947 -24.59 -41.09 1.20
N GLY A 948 -24.57 -41.85 2.29
CA GLY A 948 -25.51 -42.95 2.50
C GLY A 948 -26.94 -42.53 2.82
N ARG A 949 -27.24 -41.23 2.84
CA ARG A 949 -28.57 -40.63 3.02
C ARG A 949 -28.68 -39.32 2.21
N ILE A 950 -28.75 -38.15 2.86
CA ILE A 950 -28.99 -36.85 2.19
C ILE A 950 -27.68 -36.12 1.92
N GLY A 951 -27.51 -35.53 0.74
CA GLY A 951 -26.37 -34.64 0.45
C GLY A 951 -26.42 -33.36 1.29
N LEU A 952 -27.42 -32.51 1.05
CA LEU A 952 -27.59 -31.21 1.71
C LEU A 952 -29.01 -30.99 2.27
N TRP A 953 -29.08 -30.65 3.55
CA TRP A 953 -30.28 -30.45 4.40
C TRP A 953 -30.02 -29.26 5.36
N MET A 954 -30.94 -28.63 6.10
CA MET A 954 -32.40 -28.78 6.28
C MET A 954 -33.18 -27.47 6.04
N VAL A 955 -32.68 -26.34 6.58
CA VAL A 955 -33.36 -25.04 6.62
C VAL A 955 -32.35 -23.95 6.24
N PHE A 956 -32.76 -23.11 5.28
CA PHE A 956 -31.93 -22.08 4.68
C PHE A 956 -32.70 -20.76 4.63
N THR A 957 -32.11 -19.65 5.05
CA THR A 957 -32.73 -18.31 4.98
C THR A 957 -31.76 -17.26 4.44
N ASN A 958 -32.04 -16.65 3.29
CA ASN A 958 -31.09 -15.76 2.59
C ASN A 958 -29.79 -16.49 2.19
N CYS A 959 -29.87 -17.75 1.74
CA CYS A 959 -28.68 -18.58 1.46
C CYS A 959 -28.46 -18.82 -0.04
N GLN A 960 -27.21 -19.14 -0.39
CA GLN A 960 -26.79 -19.47 -1.75
C GLN A 960 -26.14 -20.87 -1.77
N ILE A 961 -26.55 -21.71 -2.73
CA ILE A 961 -26.05 -23.08 -2.96
C ILE A 961 -25.56 -23.12 -4.41
N LEU A 962 -24.24 -22.97 -4.60
CA LEU A 962 -23.63 -22.59 -5.89
C LEU A 962 -22.58 -23.60 -6.37
N GLY A 963 -22.63 -24.07 -7.62
CA GLY A 963 -21.50 -24.80 -8.22
C GLY A 963 -21.09 -26.11 -7.53
N ASN A 964 -21.95 -26.70 -6.68
CA ASN A 964 -21.62 -27.92 -5.96
C ASN A 964 -21.85 -29.16 -6.85
N VAL A 965 -21.04 -30.19 -6.67
CA VAL A 965 -21.15 -31.47 -7.38
C VAL A 965 -21.61 -32.55 -6.42
N PHE A 966 -22.68 -33.26 -6.77
CA PHE A 966 -23.18 -34.42 -6.04
C PHE A 966 -23.22 -35.64 -6.95
N THR A 967 -22.83 -36.82 -6.45
CA THR A 967 -22.93 -38.07 -7.22
C THR A 967 -23.19 -39.28 -6.32
N GLY A 968 -23.96 -40.26 -6.83
CA GLY A 968 -24.21 -41.54 -6.16
C GLY A 968 -25.07 -41.42 -4.90
N VAL A 969 -26.06 -40.52 -4.86
CA VAL A 969 -26.88 -40.28 -3.65
C VAL A 969 -28.03 -41.30 -3.58
N TYR A 970 -27.86 -42.31 -2.71
CA TYR A 970 -28.75 -43.46 -2.55
C TYR A 970 -29.01 -43.81 -1.06
N GLY A 971 -29.99 -44.68 -0.82
CA GLY A 971 -30.41 -45.12 0.51
C GLY A 971 -31.92 -45.00 0.73
N GLY A 972 -32.40 -45.38 1.92
CA GLY A 972 -33.84 -45.39 2.24
C GLY A 972 -34.50 -44.01 2.32
N HIS A 973 -33.70 -42.95 2.55
CA HIS A 973 -34.14 -41.55 2.59
C HIS A 973 -33.02 -40.67 2.03
N ALA A 974 -32.89 -40.67 0.70
CA ALA A 974 -31.77 -40.06 -0.02
C ALA A 974 -32.25 -38.99 -1.01
N ASP A 975 -31.87 -37.75 -0.72
CA ASP A 975 -32.07 -36.55 -1.53
C ASP A 975 -30.67 -35.90 -1.71
N ALA A 976 -30.26 -35.44 -2.90
CA ALA A 976 -28.95 -34.76 -3.00
C ALA A 976 -29.02 -33.33 -2.45
N ILE A 977 -30.02 -32.54 -2.85
CA ILE A 977 -30.28 -31.19 -2.33
C ILE A 977 -31.75 -31.06 -1.89
N ALA A 978 -32.01 -30.86 -0.59
CA ALA A 978 -33.35 -30.76 -0.02
C ALA A 978 -33.61 -29.40 0.65
N VAL A 979 -34.36 -28.51 -0.02
CA VAL A 979 -34.74 -27.17 0.46
C VAL A 979 -36.12 -27.21 1.11
N TYR A 980 -36.17 -27.53 2.40
CA TYR A 980 -37.38 -27.89 3.13
C TYR A 980 -37.71 -26.93 4.31
N LEU A 981 -38.76 -27.29 5.05
CA LEU A 981 -39.01 -26.89 6.45
C LEU A 981 -39.09 -25.37 6.71
N GLY A 982 -39.64 -24.60 5.77
CA GLY A 982 -39.81 -23.15 5.93
C GLY A 982 -38.62 -22.33 5.46
N SER A 983 -37.74 -22.90 4.63
CA SER A 983 -36.65 -22.17 4.00
C SER A 983 -37.16 -20.96 3.20
N SER A 984 -36.38 -19.86 3.18
CA SER A 984 -36.80 -18.63 2.51
C SER A 984 -35.65 -17.88 1.83
N ASN A 985 -35.92 -17.24 0.69
CA ASN A 985 -34.91 -16.48 -0.08
C ASN A 985 -33.66 -17.34 -0.37
N VAL A 986 -33.83 -18.44 -1.10
CA VAL A 986 -32.75 -19.41 -1.39
C VAL A 986 -32.44 -19.42 -2.88
N LEU A 987 -31.16 -19.27 -3.23
CA LEU A 987 -30.67 -19.48 -4.59
C LEU A 987 -29.94 -20.82 -4.67
N VAL A 988 -30.40 -21.71 -5.55
CA VAL A 988 -29.74 -22.99 -5.89
C VAL A 988 -29.33 -22.91 -7.35
N MET A 989 -28.04 -22.63 -7.61
CA MET A 989 -27.58 -22.28 -8.95
C MET A 989 -26.30 -22.99 -9.37
N GLY A 990 -26.22 -23.43 -10.63
CA GLY A 990 -24.99 -23.97 -11.18
C GLY A 990 -24.55 -25.34 -10.62
N ASN A 991 -25.42 -26.06 -9.89
CA ASN A 991 -25.03 -27.33 -9.26
C ASN A 991 -25.18 -28.50 -10.26
N THR A 992 -24.27 -29.46 -10.16
CA THR A 992 -24.30 -30.70 -10.95
C THR A 992 -24.62 -31.87 -10.03
N VAL A 993 -25.69 -32.60 -10.31
CA VAL A 993 -26.09 -33.78 -9.53
C VAL A 993 -26.30 -34.95 -10.48
N LEU A 994 -25.48 -35.99 -10.30
CA LEU A 994 -25.42 -37.17 -11.16
C LEU A 994 -25.81 -38.43 -10.39
N ASP A 995 -26.31 -39.46 -11.09
CA ASP A 995 -26.49 -40.82 -10.54
C ASP A 995 -27.15 -40.83 -9.15
N SER A 996 -28.26 -40.09 -8.98
CA SER A 996 -28.85 -39.81 -7.66
C SER A 996 -30.35 -40.09 -7.61
N ALA A 997 -30.82 -40.72 -6.52
CA ALA A 997 -32.20 -41.20 -6.40
C ALA A 997 -33.25 -40.06 -6.42
N LEU A 998 -32.94 -38.90 -5.83
CA LEU A 998 -33.71 -37.67 -5.94
C LEU A 998 -32.75 -36.46 -5.90
N PRO A 999 -32.30 -35.94 -7.05
CA PRO A 999 -31.30 -34.88 -7.14
C PRO A 999 -31.66 -33.59 -6.41
N LEU A 1000 -32.84 -33.01 -6.68
CA LEU A 1000 -33.25 -31.77 -6.02
C LEU A 1000 -34.73 -31.80 -5.65
N CYS A 1001 -35.03 -31.49 -4.39
CA CYS A 1001 -36.40 -31.39 -3.90
C CYS A 1001 -36.63 -30.12 -3.07
N VAL A 1002 -37.84 -29.55 -3.21
CA VAL A 1002 -38.28 -28.34 -2.50
C VAL A 1002 -39.61 -28.64 -1.82
N LYS A 1003 -39.80 -28.12 -0.59
CA LYS A 1003 -41.07 -28.30 0.14
C LYS A 1003 -41.31 -27.17 1.12
N SER A 1004 -42.54 -26.66 1.14
CA SER A 1004 -43.03 -25.71 2.17
C SER A 1004 -42.07 -24.54 2.42
N SER A 1005 -41.57 -23.94 1.34
CA SER A 1005 -40.51 -22.91 1.33
C SER A 1005 -40.89 -21.74 0.41
N SER A 1006 -40.31 -20.55 0.61
CA SER A 1006 -40.74 -19.32 -0.08
C SER A 1006 -39.59 -18.56 -0.76
N ASN A 1007 -39.83 -17.96 -1.93
CA ASN A 1007 -38.81 -17.23 -2.69
C ASN A 1007 -37.57 -18.10 -2.95
N VAL A 1008 -37.77 -19.28 -3.53
CA VAL A 1008 -36.69 -20.21 -3.89
C VAL A 1008 -36.47 -20.12 -5.39
N THR A 1009 -35.23 -19.91 -5.81
CA THR A 1009 -34.82 -19.90 -7.22
C THR A 1009 -33.89 -21.07 -7.48
N VAL A 1010 -34.22 -21.91 -8.45
CA VAL A 1010 -33.45 -23.07 -8.89
C VAL A 1010 -33.07 -22.83 -10.34
N ALA A 1011 -31.80 -22.50 -10.62
CA ALA A 1011 -31.36 -22.06 -11.94
C ALA A 1011 -30.06 -22.71 -12.43
N TYR A 1012 -29.89 -22.96 -13.72
CA TYR A 1012 -28.63 -23.48 -14.30
C TYR A 1012 -28.09 -24.76 -13.62
N ASN A 1013 -28.96 -25.64 -13.10
CA ASN A 1013 -28.52 -26.91 -12.53
C ASN A 1013 -28.63 -28.02 -13.57
N PHE A 1014 -27.68 -28.96 -13.54
CA PHE A 1014 -27.78 -30.24 -14.24
C PHE A 1014 -28.15 -31.32 -13.24
N LEU A 1015 -29.33 -31.91 -13.40
CA LEU A 1015 -29.94 -32.87 -12.48
C LEU A 1015 -30.23 -34.19 -13.21
N ASP A 1016 -29.58 -35.26 -12.80
CA ASP A 1016 -29.67 -36.60 -13.36
C ASP A 1016 -30.11 -37.62 -12.30
N SER A 1017 -31.12 -38.43 -12.65
CA SER A 1017 -31.63 -39.51 -11.80
C SER A 1017 -31.94 -40.77 -12.62
N PRO A 1018 -31.46 -41.96 -12.21
CA PRO A 1018 -31.75 -43.19 -12.94
C PRO A 1018 -33.17 -43.71 -12.71
N THR A 1019 -33.83 -43.35 -11.60
CA THR A 1019 -35.13 -43.94 -11.22
C THR A 1019 -36.15 -42.97 -10.61
N GLY A 1020 -35.73 -41.89 -9.94
CA GLY A 1020 -36.62 -40.93 -9.29
C GLY A 1020 -36.75 -39.63 -10.09
N TYR A 1021 -37.58 -38.68 -9.64
CA TYR A 1021 -37.61 -37.36 -10.28
C TYR A 1021 -36.24 -36.69 -10.16
N ALA A 1022 -35.73 -36.08 -11.22
CA ALA A 1022 -34.58 -35.17 -11.16
C ALA A 1022 -34.91 -33.92 -10.32
N PHE A 1023 -36.15 -33.40 -10.45
CA PHE A 1023 -36.66 -32.31 -9.62
C PHE A 1023 -38.07 -32.60 -9.09
N ALA A 1024 -38.28 -32.39 -7.79
CA ALA A 1024 -39.61 -32.51 -7.17
C ALA A 1024 -39.96 -31.34 -6.22
N ASP A 1025 -41.03 -30.61 -6.54
CA ASP A 1025 -41.72 -29.75 -5.57
C ASP A 1025 -42.87 -30.53 -4.89
N TRP A 1026 -42.69 -30.80 -3.59
CA TRP A 1026 -43.65 -31.52 -2.75
C TRP A 1026 -44.75 -30.62 -2.16
N GLY A 1027 -44.83 -29.37 -2.59
CA GLY A 1027 -45.92 -28.44 -2.30
C GLY A 1027 -45.78 -27.64 -1.02
N GLY A 1028 -46.70 -26.68 -0.88
CA GLY A 1028 -46.64 -25.64 0.15
C GLY A 1028 -45.66 -24.51 -0.17
N CYS A 1029 -45.06 -24.51 -1.37
CA CYS A 1029 -44.10 -23.51 -1.80
C CYS A 1029 -44.78 -22.23 -2.32
N THR A 1030 -44.11 -21.07 -2.21
CA THR A 1030 -44.59 -19.79 -2.75
C THR A 1030 -43.46 -19.04 -3.45
N ASN A 1031 -43.73 -18.49 -4.64
CA ASN A 1031 -42.69 -17.85 -5.47
C ASN A 1031 -41.47 -18.78 -5.66
N LEU A 1032 -41.75 -20.01 -6.07
CA LEU A 1032 -40.75 -21.00 -6.49
C LEU A 1032 -40.47 -20.79 -7.98
N LYS A 1033 -39.21 -20.51 -8.33
CA LYS A 1033 -38.72 -20.36 -9.70
C LYS A 1033 -37.82 -21.53 -10.06
N VAL A 1034 -38.03 -22.10 -11.23
CA VAL A 1034 -37.23 -23.21 -11.78
C VAL A 1034 -36.88 -22.84 -13.22
N HIS A 1035 -35.69 -22.30 -13.44
CA HIS A 1035 -35.28 -21.65 -14.70
C HIS A 1035 -34.02 -22.29 -15.30
N ASN A 1036 -33.88 -22.43 -16.62
CA ASN A 1036 -32.60 -22.79 -17.24
C ASN A 1036 -31.95 -24.09 -16.69
N ASN A 1037 -32.71 -25.09 -16.24
CA ASN A 1037 -32.13 -26.36 -15.75
C ASN A 1037 -32.18 -27.45 -16.83
N LEU A 1038 -31.28 -28.43 -16.72
CA LEU A 1038 -31.36 -29.71 -17.44
C LEU A 1038 -31.76 -30.81 -16.43
N MET A 1039 -32.83 -31.54 -16.72
CA MET A 1039 -33.39 -32.54 -15.81
C MET A 1039 -33.66 -33.86 -16.55
N ILE A 1040 -32.80 -34.85 -16.37
CA ILE A 1040 -32.81 -36.10 -17.15
C ILE A 1040 -33.24 -37.31 -16.32
N ARG A 1041 -33.73 -38.35 -16.99
CA ARG A 1041 -34.09 -39.62 -16.35
C ARG A 1041 -34.13 -40.83 -17.28
N ASP A 1042 -33.40 -41.88 -16.91
CA ASP A 1042 -33.13 -43.08 -17.71
C ASP A 1042 -34.37 -43.90 -18.14
N ASP A 1043 -35.41 -43.96 -17.32
CA ASP A 1043 -36.57 -44.85 -17.53
C ASP A 1043 -37.64 -44.28 -18.50
N ASN A 1044 -37.33 -43.20 -19.23
CA ASN A 1044 -38.25 -42.48 -20.15
C ASN A 1044 -39.56 -42.03 -19.47
N MET A 1045 -39.49 -41.72 -18.19
CA MET A 1045 -40.62 -41.33 -17.34
C MET A 1045 -40.29 -39.94 -16.74
N PRO A 1046 -41.27 -39.10 -16.35
CA PRO A 1046 -41.01 -37.67 -16.16
C PRO A 1046 -39.93 -37.38 -15.10
N ALA A 1047 -38.97 -36.54 -15.45
CA ALA A 1047 -37.89 -36.09 -14.59
C ALA A 1047 -38.29 -34.90 -13.70
N PHE A 1048 -39.31 -34.13 -14.11
CA PHE A 1048 -39.79 -32.94 -13.39
C PHE A 1048 -41.20 -33.16 -12.83
N THR A 1049 -41.43 -32.77 -11.57
CA THR A 1049 -42.77 -32.65 -10.98
C THR A 1049 -42.90 -31.40 -10.09
N SER A 1050 -44.04 -30.72 -10.16
CA SER A 1050 -44.31 -29.51 -9.39
C SER A 1050 -45.76 -29.37 -8.93
N ALA A 1051 -45.96 -28.66 -7.83
CA ALA A 1051 -47.28 -28.26 -7.37
C ALA A 1051 -47.78 -27.01 -8.10
N SER A 1052 -49.05 -26.65 -7.88
CA SER A 1052 -49.64 -25.46 -8.51
C SER A 1052 -48.98 -24.16 -8.01
N GLY A 1053 -48.43 -23.37 -8.93
CA GLY A 1053 -47.83 -22.06 -8.63
C GLY A 1053 -46.30 -21.99 -8.74
N CYS A 1054 -45.65 -23.04 -9.24
CA CYS A 1054 -44.26 -22.99 -9.70
C CYS A 1054 -44.15 -22.13 -10.97
N ASP A 1055 -43.19 -21.20 -10.98
CA ASP A 1055 -42.72 -20.46 -12.15
C ASP A 1055 -41.64 -21.31 -12.83
N SER A 1056 -41.90 -21.82 -14.03
CA SER A 1056 -41.02 -22.77 -14.72
C SER A 1056 -40.87 -22.35 -16.18
N ALA A 1057 -39.64 -21.96 -16.54
CA ALA A 1057 -39.29 -21.42 -17.85
C ALA A 1057 -37.86 -21.84 -18.27
N ASN A 1058 -37.57 -21.85 -19.57
CA ASN A 1058 -36.25 -22.18 -20.13
C ASN A 1058 -35.64 -23.53 -19.70
N ASN A 1059 -36.41 -24.51 -19.18
CA ASN A 1059 -35.83 -25.80 -18.78
C ASN A 1059 -35.84 -26.83 -19.91
N ILE A 1060 -34.82 -27.68 -19.98
CA ILE A 1060 -34.88 -28.94 -20.73
C ILE A 1060 -35.16 -30.07 -19.75
N TYR A 1061 -36.21 -30.87 -19.98
CA TYR A 1061 -36.49 -32.00 -19.11
C TYR A 1061 -37.17 -33.18 -19.79
N TYR A 1062 -36.97 -34.38 -19.24
CA TYR A 1062 -37.56 -35.62 -19.74
C TYR A 1062 -39.02 -35.75 -19.25
N ASP A 1063 -39.92 -36.15 -20.13
CA ASP A 1063 -41.37 -36.31 -19.88
C ASP A 1063 -41.89 -37.55 -20.63
N PHE A 1064 -43.15 -37.94 -20.42
CA PHE A 1064 -43.78 -39.00 -21.19
C PHE A 1064 -43.73 -38.72 -22.70
N ALA A 1065 -43.54 -39.76 -23.51
CA ALA A 1065 -43.50 -39.66 -24.98
C ALA A 1065 -44.76 -39.03 -25.63
N GLY A 1066 -45.88 -38.92 -24.91
CA GLY A 1066 -47.08 -38.21 -25.37
C GLY A 1066 -47.05 -36.68 -25.14
N ASN A 1067 -46.15 -36.20 -24.29
CA ASN A 1067 -45.94 -34.78 -23.96
C ASN A 1067 -44.69 -34.21 -24.63
N ALA A 1068 -43.74 -35.06 -25.03
CA ALA A 1068 -42.46 -34.65 -25.61
C ALA A 1068 -42.59 -33.96 -26.98
N SER A 1069 -41.81 -32.89 -27.18
CA SER A 1069 -41.88 -31.97 -28.32
C SER A 1069 -40.53 -31.30 -28.56
N LEU A 1070 -40.07 -31.27 -29.82
CA LEU A 1070 -38.91 -30.46 -30.25
C LEU A 1070 -39.28 -28.97 -30.48
N THR A 1071 -40.51 -28.57 -30.16
CA THR A 1071 -40.92 -27.16 -30.10
C THR A 1071 -41.16 -26.81 -28.63
N PRO A 1072 -40.50 -25.75 -28.10
CA PRO A 1072 -40.70 -25.29 -26.73
C PRO A 1072 -42.16 -24.95 -26.41
N ASP A 1073 -42.53 -25.05 -25.14
CA ASP A 1073 -43.87 -24.65 -24.68
C ASP A 1073 -44.00 -23.12 -24.50
N ALA A 1074 -45.16 -22.66 -24.02
CA ALA A 1074 -45.47 -21.24 -23.87
C ALA A 1074 -44.60 -20.50 -22.83
N ASN A 1075 -43.84 -21.24 -22.01
CA ASN A 1075 -42.85 -20.73 -21.07
C ASN A 1075 -41.43 -21.12 -21.52
N HIS A 1076 -41.23 -21.44 -22.80
CA HIS A 1076 -39.91 -21.81 -23.35
C HIS A 1076 -39.28 -23.07 -22.71
N ASN A 1077 -40.07 -23.99 -22.14
CA ASN A 1077 -39.53 -25.29 -21.70
C ASN A 1077 -39.53 -26.31 -22.85
N LEU A 1078 -38.46 -27.10 -22.96
CA LEU A 1078 -38.29 -28.16 -23.95
C LEU A 1078 -38.47 -29.54 -23.28
N LYS A 1079 -39.52 -30.27 -23.65
CA LYS A 1079 -39.90 -31.55 -23.03
C LYS A 1079 -39.51 -32.70 -23.94
N ILE A 1080 -38.68 -33.62 -23.48
CA ILE A 1080 -37.95 -34.55 -24.35
C ILE A 1080 -38.00 -36.00 -23.86
N ILE A 1081 -37.43 -36.92 -24.64
CA ILE A 1081 -37.27 -38.35 -24.36
C ILE A 1081 -35.98 -38.82 -25.04
N HIS A 1082 -35.38 -39.94 -24.57
CA HIS A 1082 -34.07 -40.41 -25.04
C HIS A 1082 -33.91 -40.54 -26.57
N SER A 1083 -34.99 -40.82 -27.31
CA SER A 1083 -34.94 -40.89 -28.78
C SER A 1083 -34.73 -39.53 -29.47
N MET A 1084 -34.78 -38.42 -28.73
CA MET A 1084 -34.58 -37.06 -29.22
C MET A 1084 -33.18 -36.52 -28.94
N ASP A 1085 -32.41 -37.14 -28.04
CA ASP A 1085 -31.14 -36.63 -27.48
C ASP A 1085 -30.15 -36.20 -28.58
N ALA A 1086 -29.91 -37.07 -29.58
CA ALA A 1086 -29.04 -36.78 -30.72
C ALA A 1086 -29.54 -35.67 -31.68
N THR A 1087 -30.67 -35.01 -31.37
CA THR A 1087 -31.18 -33.80 -32.04
C THR A 1087 -30.88 -32.53 -31.23
N ILE A 1088 -30.61 -32.66 -29.93
CA ILE A 1088 -30.55 -31.55 -28.96
C ILE A 1088 -29.13 -31.39 -28.39
N PHE A 1089 -28.45 -32.50 -28.12
CA PHE A 1089 -27.12 -32.56 -27.51
C PHE A 1089 -26.05 -33.10 -28.46
N GLU A 1090 -24.78 -32.79 -28.20
CA GLU A 1090 -23.66 -33.29 -29.00
C GLU A 1090 -23.41 -34.79 -28.80
N ASP A 1091 -23.22 -35.28 -27.56
CA ASP A 1091 -23.00 -36.70 -27.28
C ASP A 1091 -23.51 -37.15 -25.88
N ALA A 1092 -24.82 -36.97 -25.65
CA ALA A 1092 -25.50 -37.39 -24.43
C ALA A 1092 -25.29 -38.88 -24.07
N ALA A 1093 -25.00 -39.74 -25.07
CA ALA A 1093 -24.72 -41.16 -24.83
C ALA A 1093 -23.39 -41.41 -24.10
N ASN A 1094 -22.49 -40.42 -24.07
CA ASN A 1094 -21.24 -40.42 -23.31
C ASN A 1094 -21.24 -39.33 -22.21
N GLY A 1095 -22.40 -38.77 -21.88
CA GLY A 1095 -22.56 -37.75 -20.83
C GLY A 1095 -22.33 -36.30 -21.28
N ASP A 1096 -22.16 -36.04 -22.58
CA ASP A 1096 -22.00 -34.68 -23.11
C ASP A 1096 -23.35 -34.06 -23.47
N TYR A 1097 -23.86 -33.23 -22.57
CA TYR A 1097 -25.15 -32.55 -22.69
C TYR A 1097 -25.06 -31.10 -23.17
N HIS A 1098 -23.93 -30.69 -23.75
CA HIS A 1098 -23.86 -29.41 -24.47
C HIS A 1098 -24.83 -29.40 -25.64
N LEU A 1099 -25.44 -28.23 -25.87
CA LEU A 1099 -26.33 -28.05 -27.01
C LEU A 1099 -25.56 -28.23 -28.32
N LYS A 1100 -26.15 -28.98 -29.26
CA LYS A 1100 -25.54 -29.18 -30.57
C LYS A 1100 -25.94 -28.13 -31.58
N SER A 1101 -25.13 -28.01 -32.62
CA SER A 1101 -25.44 -27.14 -33.76
C SER A 1101 -26.81 -27.46 -34.39
N GLY A 1102 -27.71 -26.47 -34.36
CA GLY A 1102 -29.09 -26.59 -34.86
C GLY A 1102 -30.07 -27.29 -33.91
N SER A 1103 -29.72 -27.43 -32.62
CA SER A 1103 -30.64 -27.84 -31.56
C SER A 1103 -31.80 -26.83 -31.44
N PRO A 1104 -33.04 -27.28 -31.17
CA PRO A 1104 -34.19 -26.39 -30.98
C PRO A 1104 -34.18 -25.61 -29.65
N ALA A 1105 -33.14 -25.81 -28.82
CA ALA A 1105 -32.89 -25.04 -27.61
C ALA A 1105 -32.09 -23.75 -27.88
N VAL A 1106 -31.40 -23.65 -29.02
CA VAL A 1106 -30.51 -22.52 -29.35
C VAL A 1106 -31.31 -21.29 -29.81
N ASP A 1107 -30.96 -20.11 -29.30
CA ASP A 1107 -31.64 -18.82 -29.52
C ASP A 1107 -33.16 -18.88 -29.22
N ALA A 1108 -33.59 -19.73 -28.28
CA ALA A 1108 -34.99 -20.14 -28.13
C ALA A 1108 -35.63 -19.88 -26.74
N GLY A 1109 -34.86 -19.41 -25.76
CA GLY A 1109 -35.31 -19.05 -24.42
C GLY A 1109 -35.96 -17.67 -24.31
N GLU A 1110 -36.44 -17.34 -23.12
CA GLU A 1110 -36.85 -16.00 -22.70
C GLU A 1110 -35.72 -15.33 -21.89
N ASP A 1111 -35.50 -14.01 -22.04
CA ASP A 1111 -34.58 -13.27 -21.18
C ASP A 1111 -35.15 -13.17 -19.76
N LEU A 1112 -34.51 -13.90 -18.83
CA LEU A 1112 -34.84 -13.91 -17.41
C LEU A 1112 -33.87 -13.07 -16.56
N GLY A 1113 -32.92 -12.35 -17.19
CA GLY A 1113 -31.98 -11.43 -16.53
C GLY A 1113 -30.79 -12.08 -15.83
N TYR A 1114 -30.32 -13.24 -16.30
CA TYR A 1114 -29.09 -13.89 -15.82
C TYR A 1114 -27.91 -13.53 -16.72
N GLU A 1115 -26.71 -13.36 -16.16
CA GLU A 1115 -25.51 -12.92 -16.91
C GLU A 1115 -24.66 -14.09 -17.45
N TYR A 1116 -24.63 -15.23 -16.76
CA TYR A 1116 -23.77 -16.37 -17.08
C TYR A 1116 -24.48 -17.72 -16.84
N ASP A 1117 -24.04 -18.74 -17.57
CA ASP A 1117 -24.54 -20.12 -17.50
C ASP A 1117 -23.80 -20.99 -16.47
N ILE A 1118 -23.99 -22.33 -16.50
CA ILE A 1118 -23.33 -23.25 -15.55
C ILE A 1118 -21.79 -23.29 -15.71
N GLU A 1119 -21.26 -23.02 -16.91
CA GLU A 1119 -19.82 -23.03 -17.19
C GLU A 1119 -19.18 -21.63 -17.13
N GLY A 1120 -19.98 -20.59 -16.88
CA GLY A 1120 -19.53 -19.20 -16.89
C GLY A 1120 -19.50 -18.55 -18.27
N VAL A 1121 -20.18 -19.13 -19.27
CA VAL A 1121 -20.40 -18.54 -20.59
C VAL A 1121 -21.45 -17.43 -20.47
N SER A 1122 -21.25 -16.30 -21.14
CA SER A 1122 -22.18 -15.15 -21.05
C SER A 1122 -23.50 -15.41 -21.78
N VAL A 1123 -24.62 -15.22 -21.08
CA VAL A 1123 -25.98 -15.46 -21.57
C VAL A 1123 -26.49 -14.28 -22.41
N PRO A 1124 -26.96 -14.48 -23.66
CA PRO A 1124 -27.51 -13.41 -24.51
C PRO A 1124 -28.83 -12.80 -23.98
N GLN A 1125 -28.84 -11.50 -23.74
CA GLN A 1125 -30.01 -10.77 -23.16
C GLN A 1125 -31.13 -10.45 -24.18
N ASN A 1126 -31.26 -11.19 -25.29
CA ASN A 1126 -32.36 -11.02 -26.25
C ASN A 1126 -32.93 -12.38 -26.68
N ASP A 1127 -32.04 -13.32 -26.97
CA ASP A 1127 -32.35 -14.66 -27.47
C ASP A 1127 -31.42 -15.66 -26.73
N PRO A 1128 -31.60 -15.92 -25.42
CA PRO A 1128 -30.77 -16.87 -24.68
C PRO A 1128 -31.13 -18.33 -25.02
N ASP A 1129 -30.29 -19.27 -24.63
CA ASP A 1129 -30.56 -20.69 -24.85
C ASP A 1129 -31.49 -21.30 -23.78
N ILE A 1130 -32.16 -22.39 -24.14
CA ILE A 1130 -32.96 -23.20 -23.21
C ILE A 1130 -32.03 -24.23 -22.54
N GLY A 1131 -32.04 -24.27 -21.21
CA GLY A 1131 -31.22 -25.18 -20.40
C GLY A 1131 -30.07 -24.46 -19.69
N PRO A 1132 -29.11 -25.23 -19.12
CA PRO A 1132 -28.05 -24.70 -18.29
C PRO A 1132 -26.75 -24.39 -19.05
N PHE A 1133 -26.66 -24.74 -20.34
CA PHE A 1133 -25.49 -24.57 -21.20
C PHE A 1133 -25.84 -23.66 -22.38
N GLU A 1134 -25.07 -22.61 -22.61
CA GLU A 1134 -25.16 -21.76 -23.80
C GLU A 1134 -24.35 -22.37 -24.98
N TYR A 1135 -24.89 -22.30 -26.19
CA TYR A 1135 -24.26 -22.86 -27.38
C TYR A 1135 -23.02 -22.06 -27.84
N VAL A 1136 -21.85 -22.70 -27.80
CA VAL A 1136 -20.59 -22.15 -28.32
C VAL A 1136 -20.29 -22.78 -29.71
N PRO A 1137 -20.20 -21.97 -30.81
CA PRO A 1137 -20.10 -22.49 -32.19
C PRO A 1137 -18.80 -23.15 -32.65
#